data_AF-A0A2U4CPD0-F1
#
_entry.id   AF-A0A2U4CPD0-F1
#
_cell.length_a   1.000
_cell.length_b   1.000
_cell.length_c   1.000
_cell.angle_alpha   90.00
_cell.angle_beta   90.00
_cell.angle_gamma   90.00
#
_symmetry.space_group_name_H-M   'P 1'
#
loop_
_entity.id
_entity.type
_entity.pdbx_description
1 polymer ?
#
loop_
_entity_poly.entity_id
_entity_poly.type
_entity_poly.pdbx_seq_one_letter_code
_entity_poly.pdbx_strand_id
1 'polypeptide(L)'
;MMFHSGRMWSCHSKWKPSSLLFLFALYIVYVPPSAWGCANCRVVLSNPSGTFTSPCYPNDYPNSQACMWTLRAPAGYIIQITFNDFDIEEAPNCIYDSLSLDNGESQTKFCGATAKGLSFNSSANEMHVSFSSDFSIQKKGFNASYIRVAVSLRNQKVILPQTLDTYQVSLAKSVSIPELRAFTLCFEATKIGKEDNEWTAFSYSDASFTQLLSFGKTKNGYFLSISGSKCLLNSALPVKDKEDIFTESFEQLCIVWNNSLGYVGVNFKRNYGAVSCDSTISKVIPGNGKLLLGSNQNEIASLKGDIYNFRLWNFAMNSKILFNLSCNVKGNVVDWQNDFWNIPTLALKAESNLSCGSYLIPLPAAELANCADLGTLCQDGIIYRIFIEIQNILHHPEVKVQSKVAEWLNSTFQNWNYTVYVVNISFHLSTGEDKIKVRRSIVNDQRLVILALLVYNATNNPDLEGRTIQQKLLRNNESLDEGLRLHRVNVRRLGICHDDEDPKGYKWPAIQPSVYNAPCPGKPGFYASRTCHHDPANTSLAYWGPPDISNCSSEANEVANQILNLTGDGQTLNSANITSIVEQVKRIVNKEGNIDITLGSTLMNIFSNILTSPDRDLLESSSEALKTIDELAFKIDLHSTSHVNITTRNLALGVSSVSPETNEISNFSIGLPSNNESYFQMDFESGQMDPLASVILPPNLLENLSEEDSVLVKRAQFTFFNKTGLFQDVGTKKGTLVSYVMACSIGNITIQDLKDPVRIKIKHTRTQAVPYPICAFWDLNKNEGSGFWNTSGCVAHKDSDASETVCLCNHLTHFGILMDLQGTASQLDSKNTKVLTFITNIGCGISAIFSAATLLTYVAFEKLRRDYPSKILMNLSTALLFLNLLFLLDGWITSFHVDGLCTAIAALLHFFLLATFTWMGLEAIHMYIALVKVFNTYIRRYILKFCIIGWGLPALVVSIVLASRNQNEVYGKESYGKEQGDEFCWIKDPVIFYVTCAGYFGLMFFLNVAMFIVVMVQICGRNGKRSSRTLREEVLRNLRSVVSLTFLLGMTWGFAFFAWGPLNVPFMYLFSIFNSLQGLFIFIFHCAMKENVQKQWRRHLCCGRFRLADNSDWSKTATNIIKKSSDNLGKSLSSSSIGSNSTYLTSKSKYSSTTYFKRNSHTDNVF
;
A
#
# COMPACT_ATOMS: atom_id res chain seq x y z
N MET A 1 36.01 41.47 47.70
CA MET A 1 36.31 42.59 46.77
C MET A 1 35.11 43.54 46.80
N MET A 2 35.38 44.83 46.99
CA MET A 2 34.43 45.89 47.32
C MET A 2 33.36 46.15 46.25
N PHE A 3 32.20 46.57 46.76
CA PHE A 3 31.09 47.23 46.08
C PHE A 3 31.51 48.39 45.17
N HIS A 4 30.92 48.46 43.98
CA HIS A 4 30.44 49.72 43.41
C HIS A 4 29.01 49.55 42.90
N SER A 5 28.08 49.91 43.79
CA SER A 5 26.67 50.10 43.52
C SER A 5 26.48 51.49 42.92
N GLY A 6 25.80 51.59 41.78
CA GLY A 6 25.44 52.89 41.23
C GLY A 6 24.89 52.86 39.81
N ARG A 7 23.57 52.59 39.70
CA ARG A 7 22.60 53.09 38.69
C ARG A 7 21.68 52.00 38.15
N MET A 8 20.63 51.67 38.92
CA MET A 8 19.40 51.12 38.36
C MET A 8 18.20 51.85 38.96
N TRP A 9 17.82 52.95 38.32
CA TRP A 9 16.43 53.31 38.04
C TRP A 9 16.39 54.60 37.23
N SER A 10 16.27 54.47 35.91
CA SER A 10 15.75 55.53 35.04
C SER A 10 14.60 54.94 34.24
N CYS A 11 13.39 55.40 34.59
CA CYS A 11 12.15 55.14 33.88
C CYS A 11 12.17 55.88 32.53
N HIS A 12 12.54 55.19 31.44
CA HIS A 12 11.95 55.36 30.11
C HIS A 12 12.66 54.41 29.13
N SER A 13 11.97 53.35 28.67
CA SER A 13 12.32 52.75 27.38
C SER A 13 11.06 52.22 26.70
N LYS A 14 10.75 52.80 25.54
CA LYS A 14 9.74 52.30 24.59
C LYS A 14 10.35 51.09 23.88
N TRP A 15 9.84 49.90 24.15
CA TRP A 15 10.17 48.70 23.36
C TRP A 15 9.26 48.63 22.12
N LYS A 16 9.84 48.62 20.92
CA LYS A 16 9.16 48.31 19.66
C LYS A 16 9.31 46.81 19.36
N PRO A 17 8.24 46.06 19.01
CA PRO A 17 8.35 44.66 18.61
C PRO A 17 8.47 44.59 17.08
N SER A 18 9.67 44.40 16.54
CA SER A 18 9.82 44.07 15.11
C SER A 18 10.78 42.92 14.80
N SER A 19 11.31 42.21 15.80
CA SER A 19 12.26 41.10 15.55
C SER A 19 11.64 39.69 15.60
N LEU A 20 10.35 39.55 15.93
CA LEU A 20 9.70 38.22 16.05
C LEU A 20 8.97 37.75 14.78
N LEU A 21 8.71 38.64 13.81
CA LEU A 21 8.02 38.29 12.56
C LEU A 21 8.96 37.81 11.44
N PHE A 22 10.27 38.08 11.55
CA PHE A 22 11.24 37.70 10.51
C PHE A 22 11.70 36.23 10.62
N LEU A 23 11.63 35.64 11.81
CA LEU A 23 12.02 34.23 12.04
C LEU A 23 10.93 33.23 11.65
N PHE A 24 9.66 33.67 11.60
CA PHE A 24 8.53 32.80 11.21
C PHE A 24 8.41 32.63 9.69
N ALA A 25 8.88 33.61 8.92
CA ALA A 25 8.83 33.58 7.45
C ALA A 25 9.96 32.74 6.83
N LEU A 26 11.10 32.61 7.52
CA LEU A 26 12.26 31.84 7.04
C LEU A 26 12.12 30.31 7.23
N TYR A 27 11.19 29.86 8.08
CA TYR A 27 10.96 28.44 8.35
C TYR A 27 10.05 27.76 7.30
N ILE A 28 9.19 28.52 6.60
CA ILE A 28 8.24 27.96 5.62
C ILE A 28 8.91 27.67 4.24
N VAL A 29 10.15 28.10 4.02
CA VAL A 29 10.83 27.97 2.71
C VAL A 29 11.84 26.81 2.65
N TYR A 30 12.07 26.08 3.75
CA TYR A 30 13.03 24.96 3.81
C TYR A 30 12.40 23.61 4.21
N VAL A 31 11.36 23.19 3.49
CA VAL A 31 10.93 21.79 3.48
C VAL A 31 11.03 21.25 2.05
N PRO A 32 11.91 20.27 1.76
CA PRO A 32 11.92 19.62 0.45
C PRO A 32 10.64 18.75 0.29
N PRO A 33 10.00 18.75 -0.89
CA PRO A 33 8.89 17.84 -1.15
C PRO A 33 9.45 16.48 -1.60
N SER A 34 9.56 15.53 -0.69
CA SER A 34 9.74 14.12 -1.03
C SER A 34 9.04 13.23 -0.03
N ALA A 35 7.72 13.07 -0.24
CA ALA A 35 6.97 11.91 0.18
C ALA A 35 5.94 11.66 -0.94
N TRP A 36 6.28 10.82 -1.90
CA TRP A 36 5.29 10.29 -2.84
C TRP A 36 4.32 9.42 -2.05
N GLY A 37 3.08 9.87 -1.91
CA GLY A 37 1.99 8.98 -1.51
C GLY A 37 1.81 7.87 -2.55
N CYS A 38 1.39 6.67 -2.13
CA CYS A 38 1.06 5.60 -3.06
C CYS A 38 0.04 6.11 -4.10
N ALA A 39 0.36 5.89 -5.37
CA ALA A 39 -0.29 6.52 -6.52
C ALA A 39 -1.78 6.15 -6.63
N ASN A 40 -2.57 7.06 -7.21
CA ASN A 40 -3.94 6.78 -7.62
C ASN A 40 -3.93 5.78 -8.79
N CYS A 41 -4.45 4.56 -8.58
CA CYS A 41 -4.38 3.46 -9.55
C CYS A 41 -5.62 3.31 -10.44
N ARG A 42 -6.51 4.32 -10.46
CA ARG A 42 -7.63 4.43 -11.40
C ARG A 42 -7.40 5.61 -12.35
N VAL A 43 -6.83 5.34 -13.52
CA VAL A 43 -6.38 6.39 -14.45
C VAL A 43 -6.64 6.02 -15.91
N VAL A 44 -6.86 7.05 -16.73
CA VAL A 44 -6.94 6.93 -18.20
C VAL A 44 -5.62 7.39 -18.78
N LEU A 45 -4.97 6.53 -19.55
CA LEU A 45 -3.66 6.74 -20.14
C LEU A 45 -3.81 6.88 -21.66
N SER A 46 -3.62 8.10 -22.16
CA SER A 46 -3.85 8.46 -23.58
C SER A 46 -2.60 8.90 -24.34
N ASN A 47 -1.42 8.80 -23.73
CA ASN A 47 -0.17 9.19 -24.39
C ASN A 47 0.23 8.15 -25.46
N PRO A 48 1.05 8.53 -26.46
CA PRO A 48 1.52 7.59 -27.50
C PRO A 48 2.26 6.37 -26.95
N SER A 49 2.94 6.55 -25.83
CA SER A 49 3.59 5.50 -25.06
C SER A 49 3.68 5.93 -23.60
N GLY A 50 3.91 4.99 -22.70
CA GLY A 50 4.14 5.27 -21.28
C GLY A 50 4.37 4.01 -20.47
N THR A 51 4.52 4.19 -19.17
CA THR A 51 4.66 3.12 -18.18
C THR A 51 3.69 3.34 -17.03
N PHE A 52 3.24 2.25 -16.41
CA PHE A 52 2.46 2.27 -15.19
C PHE A 52 2.76 1.02 -14.36
N THR A 53 2.55 1.13 -13.06
CA THR A 53 2.92 0.08 -12.11
C THR A 53 1.76 -0.23 -11.17
N SER A 54 1.82 -1.38 -10.52
CA SER A 54 1.02 -1.64 -9.33
C SER A 54 1.30 -0.58 -8.24
N PRO A 55 0.35 -0.34 -7.31
CA PRO A 55 0.57 0.59 -6.21
C PRO A 55 1.82 0.24 -5.42
N CYS A 56 2.61 1.25 -5.10
CA CYS A 56 3.82 1.15 -4.28
C CYS A 56 4.99 0.30 -4.87
N TYR A 57 4.88 -0.18 -6.12
CA TYR A 57 5.98 -0.81 -6.87
C TYR A 57 7.25 0.09 -6.86
N PRO A 58 8.47 -0.45 -6.65
CA PRO A 58 8.84 -1.88 -6.65
C PRO A 58 8.65 -2.61 -5.31
N ASN A 59 8.08 -1.96 -4.29
CA ASN A 59 7.66 -2.66 -3.07
C ASN A 59 6.33 -3.38 -3.31
N ASP A 60 5.99 -4.29 -2.40
CA ASP A 60 4.79 -5.09 -2.52
C ASP A 60 3.52 -4.22 -2.59
N TYR A 61 2.56 -4.64 -3.42
CA TYR A 61 1.28 -3.96 -3.50
C TYR A 61 0.48 -4.16 -2.21
N PRO A 62 -0.35 -3.19 -1.78
CA PRO A 62 -1.18 -3.37 -0.59
C PRO A 62 -2.31 -4.40 -0.80
N ASN A 63 -3.00 -4.78 0.28
CA ASN A 63 -4.16 -5.69 0.22
C ASN A 63 -5.41 -4.98 -0.26
N SER A 64 -6.37 -5.78 -0.71
CA SER A 64 -7.73 -5.34 -1.08
C SER A 64 -7.72 -4.19 -2.09
N GLN A 65 -6.78 -4.24 -3.04
CA GLN A 65 -6.68 -3.25 -4.10
C GLN A 65 -7.71 -3.54 -5.19
N ALA A 66 -8.26 -2.46 -5.75
CA ALA A 66 -9.18 -2.52 -6.88
C ALA A 66 -8.80 -1.43 -7.88
N CYS A 67 -7.76 -1.71 -8.65
CA CYS A 67 -7.12 -0.79 -9.58
C CYS A 67 -7.60 -1.01 -11.01
N MET A 68 -7.62 0.05 -11.81
CA MET A 68 -8.07 0.00 -13.20
C MET A 68 -7.34 1.05 -14.05
N TRP A 69 -6.54 0.59 -15.00
CA TRP A 69 -5.89 1.42 -16.00
C TRP A 69 -6.63 1.27 -17.33
N THR A 70 -7.10 2.39 -17.87
CA THR A 70 -7.74 2.44 -19.19
C THR A 70 -6.75 3.04 -20.18
N LEU A 71 -6.18 2.21 -21.04
CA LEU A 71 -5.29 2.65 -22.10
C LEU A 71 -6.16 3.06 -23.28
N ARG A 72 -6.02 4.29 -23.79
CA ARG A 72 -6.84 4.80 -24.90
C ARG A 72 -5.97 5.39 -26.01
N ALA A 73 -6.14 4.86 -27.22
CA ALA A 73 -5.54 5.34 -28.44
C ALA A 73 -6.58 6.03 -29.34
N PRO A 74 -6.16 6.92 -30.25
CA PRO A 74 -7.04 7.44 -31.30
C PRO A 74 -7.41 6.33 -32.29
N ALA A 75 -8.54 6.50 -33.00
CA ALA A 75 -8.99 5.56 -34.03
C ALA A 75 -7.90 5.32 -35.09
N GLY A 76 -7.73 4.07 -35.53
CA GLY A 76 -6.66 3.64 -36.45
C GLY A 76 -5.40 3.12 -35.75
N TYR A 77 -5.35 3.17 -34.42
CA TYR A 77 -4.29 2.59 -33.60
C TYR A 77 -4.87 1.55 -32.64
N ILE A 78 -4.09 0.49 -32.42
CA ILE A 78 -4.27 -0.46 -31.32
C ILE A 78 -3.21 -0.17 -30.26
N ILE A 79 -3.32 -0.83 -29.11
CA ILE A 79 -2.46 -0.66 -27.95
C ILE A 79 -1.71 -1.96 -27.76
N GLN A 80 -0.38 -1.87 -27.71
CA GLN A 80 0.48 -2.95 -27.30
C GLN A 80 0.94 -2.68 -25.87
N ILE A 81 0.68 -3.61 -24.96
CA ILE A 81 1.18 -3.61 -23.58
C ILE A 81 2.27 -4.68 -23.44
N THR A 82 3.30 -4.37 -22.66
CA THR A 82 4.38 -5.29 -22.30
C THR A 82 4.58 -5.28 -20.78
N PHE A 83 4.55 -6.45 -20.16
CA PHE A 83 4.85 -6.59 -18.73
C PHE A 83 6.36 -6.81 -18.55
N ASN A 84 7.07 -5.74 -18.20
CA ASN A 84 8.53 -5.76 -18.03
C ASN A 84 8.93 -6.53 -16.76
N ASP A 85 8.11 -6.45 -15.72
CA ASP A 85 8.20 -7.26 -14.51
C ASP A 85 6.79 -7.57 -14.02
N PHE A 86 6.59 -8.79 -13.51
CA PHE A 86 5.29 -9.28 -13.08
C PHE A 86 5.48 -10.41 -12.06
N ASP A 87 4.98 -10.20 -10.86
CA ASP A 87 4.96 -11.15 -9.76
C ASP A 87 3.82 -10.78 -8.82
N ILE A 88 2.70 -11.51 -8.92
CA ILE A 88 1.53 -11.40 -8.05
C ILE A 88 1.20 -12.77 -7.47
N GLU A 89 0.43 -12.87 -6.38
CA GLU A 89 0.14 -14.17 -5.75
C GLU A 89 -0.39 -15.22 -6.74
N GLU A 90 0.14 -16.45 -6.67
CA GLU A 90 -0.23 -17.55 -7.56
C GLU A 90 -1.34 -18.41 -6.96
N ALA A 91 -2.39 -18.70 -7.75
CA ALA A 91 -3.47 -19.58 -7.35
C ALA A 91 -4.10 -20.28 -8.58
N PRO A 92 -4.67 -21.49 -8.44
CA PRO A 92 -5.46 -22.11 -9.51
C PRO A 92 -6.58 -21.17 -9.98
N ASN A 93 -6.66 -20.91 -11.28
CA ASN A 93 -7.58 -19.94 -11.90
C ASN A 93 -7.44 -18.48 -11.43
N CYS A 94 -6.31 -18.11 -10.78
CA CYS A 94 -6.04 -16.77 -10.27
C CYS A 94 -7.18 -16.25 -9.36
N ILE A 95 -7.58 -17.06 -8.39
CA ILE A 95 -8.71 -16.77 -7.49
C ILE A 95 -8.38 -15.82 -6.34
N TYR A 96 -7.10 -15.69 -5.96
CA TYR A 96 -6.63 -14.76 -4.94
C TYR A 96 -6.34 -13.40 -5.59
N ASP A 97 -5.07 -13.13 -5.88
CA ASP A 97 -4.69 -11.96 -6.67
C ASP A 97 -4.79 -12.24 -8.16
N SER A 98 -5.32 -11.27 -8.89
CA SER A 98 -5.41 -11.39 -10.34
C SER A 98 -5.26 -10.06 -11.04
N LEU A 99 -4.52 -10.09 -12.15
CA LEU A 99 -4.56 -9.07 -13.16
C LEU A 99 -5.43 -9.57 -14.32
N SER A 100 -6.53 -8.89 -14.56
CA SER A 100 -7.38 -9.10 -15.73
C SER A 100 -6.99 -8.10 -16.83
N LEU A 101 -6.62 -8.62 -17.99
CA LEU A 101 -6.39 -7.85 -19.20
C LEU A 101 -7.58 -8.05 -20.14
N ASP A 102 -8.31 -6.98 -20.40
CA ASP A 102 -9.35 -6.94 -21.42
C ASP A 102 -8.81 -6.22 -22.66
N ASN A 103 -8.60 -6.99 -23.72
CA ASN A 103 -8.08 -6.51 -24.99
C ASN A 103 -9.19 -6.06 -25.96
N GLY A 104 -10.46 -6.14 -25.57
CA GLY A 104 -11.64 -5.80 -26.36
C GLY A 104 -12.34 -6.99 -27.05
N GLU A 105 -11.70 -8.16 -27.12
CA GLU A 105 -12.30 -9.41 -27.63
C GLU A 105 -12.38 -10.51 -26.55
N SER A 106 -11.41 -10.52 -25.65
CA SER A 106 -11.24 -11.55 -24.62
C SER A 106 -10.69 -10.94 -23.34
N GLN A 107 -11.15 -11.45 -22.21
CA GLN A 107 -10.60 -11.12 -20.91
C GLN A 107 -9.74 -12.29 -20.43
N THR A 108 -8.44 -12.06 -20.30
CA THR A 108 -7.48 -13.03 -19.77
C THR A 108 -7.05 -12.64 -18.37
N LYS A 109 -6.93 -13.63 -17.48
CA LYS A 109 -6.46 -13.44 -16.10
C LYS A 109 -5.05 -13.98 -15.96
N PHE A 110 -4.22 -13.24 -15.25
CA PHE A 110 -2.84 -13.59 -14.93
C PHE A 110 -2.63 -13.54 -13.42
N CYS A 111 -1.77 -14.41 -12.93
CA CYS A 111 -1.30 -14.51 -11.55
C CYS A 111 0.09 -15.18 -11.50
N GLY A 112 0.75 -15.22 -10.36
CA GLY A 112 2.14 -15.71 -10.26
C GLY A 112 3.10 -14.89 -11.13
N ALA A 113 4.01 -15.59 -11.81
CA ALA A 113 4.94 -15.00 -12.79
C ALA A 113 4.46 -15.14 -14.26
N THR A 114 3.21 -15.55 -14.48
CA THR A 114 2.71 -15.99 -15.80
C THR A 114 2.73 -14.92 -16.90
N ALA A 115 2.65 -13.64 -16.54
CA ALA A 115 2.68 -12.54 -17.51
C ALA A 115 4.07 -11.91 -17.70
N LYS A 116 5.09 -12.36 -16.97
CA LYS A 116 6.43 -11.73 -17.00
C LYS A 116 7.07 -11.86 -18.38
N GLY A 117 7.43 -10.73 -18.99
CA GLY A 117 8.04 -10.67 -20.31
C GLY A 117 7.06 -10.85 -21.49
N LEU A 118 5.76 -11.04 -21.21
CA LEU A 118 4.75 -11.18 -22.26
C LEU A 118 4.29 -9.81 -22.77
N SER A 119 3.87 -9.79 -24.03
CA SER A 119 3.26 -8.63 -24.68
C SER A 119 1.91 -8.98 -25.28
N PHE A 120 0.95 -8.08 -25.15
CA PHE A 120 -0.42 -8.27 -25.63
C PHE A 120 -0.87 -7.06 -26.45
N ASN A 121 -1.70 -7.32 -27.45
CA ASN A 121 -2.26 -6.30 -28.33
C ASN A 121 -3.77 -6.19 -28.13
N SER A 122 -4.32 -4.98 -28.18
CA SER A 122 -5.76 -4.75 -28.20
C SER A 122 -6.35 -5.04 -29.58
N SER A 123 -7.62 -5.45 -29.60
CA SER A 123 -8.43 -5.57 -30.82
C SER A 123 -8.94 -4.21 -31.29
N ALA A 124 -9.19 -3.29 -30.35
CA ALA A 124 -9.68 -1.94 -30.59
C ALA A 124 -8.68 -0.86 -30.15
N ASN A 125 -9.10 0.41 -30.19
CA ASN A 125 -8.30 1.55 -29.74
C ASN A 125 -8.37 1.78 -28.22
N GLU A 126 -8.92 0.84 -27.45
CA GLU A 126 -9.01 0.89 -25.99
C GLU A 126 -8.66 -0.48 -25.40
N MET A 127 -7.97 -0.49 -24.25
CA MET A 127 -7.56 -1.69 -23.52
C MET A 127 -7.73 -1.42 -22.02
N HIS A 128 -8.34 -2.36 -21.30
CA HIS A 128 -8.53 -2.23 -19.86
C HIS A 128 -7.66 -3.22 -19.11
N VAL A 129 -6.94 -2.70 -18.11
CA VAL A 129 -6.10 -3.49 -17.21
C VAL A 129 -6.69 -3.34 -15.81
N SER A 130 -7.20 -4.42 -15.24
CA SER A 130 -7.80 -4.42 -13.90
C SER A 130 -6.98 -5.30 -12.98
N PHE A 131 -6.57 -4.76 -11.83
CA PHE A 131 -5.82 -5.51 -10.83
C PHE A 131 -6.64 -5.56 -9.53
N SER A 132 -6.82 -6.77 -9.03
CA SER A 132 -7.47 -7.05 -7.76
C SER A 132 -6.50 -7.82 -6.87
N SER A 133 -6.33 -7.36 -5.62
CA SER A 133 -5.67 -8.15 -4.58
C SER A 133 -6.64 -8.55 -3.48
N ASP A 134 -6.43 -9.71 -2.87
CA ASP A 134 -7.24 -10.21 -1.77
C ASP A 134 -6.78 -9.62 -0.41
N PHE A 135 -7.17 -10.23 0.71
CA PHE A 135 -6.87 -9.71 2.04
C PHE A 135 -5.46 -10.10 2.54
N SER A 136 -4.73 -10.97 1.84
CA SER A 136 -3.45 -11.55 2.29
C SER A 136 -2.41 -11.64 1.15
N ILE A 137 -1.28 -12.32 1.43
CA ILE A 137 -0.12 -12.61 0.55
C ILE A 137 0.12 -11.59 -0.58
N GLN A 138 0.97 -10.59 -0.29
CA GLN A 138 1.38 -9.60 -1.27
C GLN A 138 2.66 -10.07 -1.96
N LYS A 139 2.83 -9.62 -3.18
CA LYS A 139 4.07 -9.78 -3.95
C LYS A 139 4.48 -8.43 -4.50
N LYS A 140 5.60 -8.44 -5.22
CA LYS A 140 6.21 -7.25 -5.82
C LYS A 140 5.27 -6.46 -6.72
N GLY A 141 4.30 -7.13 -7.35
CA GLY A 141 3.37 -6.52 -8.29
C GLY A 141 3.90 -6.51 -9.70
N PHE A 142 3.66 -5.44 -10.45
CA PHE A 142 4.04 -5.39 -11.85
C PHE A 142 4.46 -4.00 -12.32
N ASN A 143 5.29 -4.00 -13.37
CA ASN A 143 5.67 -2.83 -14.13
C ASN A 143 5.38 -3.08 -15.61
N ALA A 144 4.43 -2.34 -16.16
CA ALA A 144 3.98 -2.46 -17.52
C ALA A 144 4.32 -1.21 -18.35
N SER A 145 4.77 -1.42 -19.58
CA SER A 145 4.91 -0.38 -20.60
C SER A 145 3.81 -0.56 -21.64
N TYR A 146 3.33 0.54 -22.22
CA TYR A 146 2.40 0.51 -23.33
C TYR A 146 2.86 1.44 -24.44
N ILE A 147 2.56 1.05 -25.69
CA ILE A 147 2.75 1.85 -26.89
C ILE A 147 1.50 1.74 -27.77
N ARG A 148 1.14 2.82 -28.47
CA ARG A 148 0.16 2.73 -29.56
C ARG A 148 0.83 2.22 -30.83
N VAL A 149 0.21 1.26 -31.48
CA VAL A 149 0.69 0.67 -32.75
C VAL A 149 -0.36 0.95 -33.82
N ALA A 150 0.05 1.50 -34.95
CA ALA A 150 -0.87 1.72 -36.06
C ALA A 150 -1.36 0.36 -36.58
N VAL A 151 -2.68 0.20 -36.77
CA VAL A 151 -3.22 -1.04 -37.34
C VAL A 151 -2.68 -1.18 -38.76
N SER A 152 -2.15 -2.35 -39.09
CA SER A 152 -1.64 -2.62 -40.45
C SER A 152 -2.77 -2.49 -41.47
N LEU A 153 -2.55 -1.74 -42.54
CA LEU A 153 -3.49 -1.61 -43.65
C LEU A 153 -3.87 -2.98 -44.27
N ARG A 154 -3.02 -4.00 -44.11
CA ARG A 154 -3.32 -5.38 -44.56
C ARG A 154 -4.45 -6.05 -43.77
N ASN A 155 -4.81 -5.54 -42.61
CA ASN A 155 -5.95 -6.03 -41.82
C ASN A 155 -7.19 -5.12 -41.97
N GLN A 156 -7.15 -4.18 -42.93
CA GLN A 156 -8.19 -3.17 -43.11
C GLN A 156 -8.61 -3.08 -44.57
N LYS A 157 -9.91 -2.94 -44.79
CA LYS A 157 -10.48 -2.57 -46.09
C LYS A 157 -10.78 -1.08 -46.14
N VAL A 158 -10.85 -0.54 -47.35
CA VAL A 158 -11.08 0.87 -47.61
C VAL A 158 -12.43 1.07 -48.28
N ILE A 159 -13.30 1.85 -47.64
CA ILE A 159 -14.61 2.24 -48.15
C ILE A 159 -14.43 3.43 -49.09
N LEU A 160 -14.86 3.29 -50.35
CA LEU A 160 -14.72 4.35 -51.34
C LEU A 160 -15.75 5.47 -51.16
N PRO A 161 -15.33 6.75 -51.23
CA PRO A 161 -16.24 7.88 -51.11
C PRO A 161 -17.17 7.96 -52.32
N GLN A 162 -18.48 8.10 -52.06
CA GLN A 162 -19.49 8.22 -53.12
C GLN A 162 -19.56 9.64 -53.71
N THR A 163 -19.17 10.66 -52.93
CA THR A 163 -19.07 12.06 -53.35
C THR A 163 -17.70 12.62 -52.96
N LEU A 164 -17.15 13.49 -53.81
CA LEU A 164 -15.81 14.08 -53.64
C LEU A 164 -15.67 14.96 -52.38
N ASP A 165 -16.78 15.44 -51.82
CA ASP A 165 -16.81 16.31 -50.63
C ASP A 165 -16.68 15.55 -49.29
N THR A 166 -16.82 14.22 -49.29
CA THR A 166 -16.84 13.46 -48.03
C THR A 166 -15.43 13.26 -47.47
N TYR A 167 -14.55 12.67 -48.28
CA TYR A 167 -13.12 12.49 -48.00
C TYR A 167 -12.42 11.92 -49.25
N GLN A 168 -11.08 12.01 -49.33
CA GLN A 168 -10.30 11.44 -50.43
C GLN A 168 -9.33 10.36 -49.91
N VAL A 169 -9.22 9.26 -50.64
CA VAL A 169 -8.21 8.23 -50.41
C VAL A 169 -7.14 8.35 -51.48
N SER A 170 -5.93 8.78 -51.09
CA SER A 170 -4.85 9.05 -52.04
C SER A 170 -3.55 8.37 -51.62
N LEU A 171 -2.63 8.26 -52.58
CA LEU A 171 -1.24 7.93 -52.27
C LEU A 171 -0.62 9.01 -51.36
N ALA A 172 0.25 8.60 -50.44
CA ALA A 172 0.97 9.50 -49.56
C ALA A 172 1.93 10.39 -50.36
N LYS A 173 2.12 11.65 -49.94
CA LYS A 173 3.03 12.59 -50.61
C LYS A 173 4.50 12.15 -50.61
N SER A 174 4.86 11.23 -49.71
CA SER A 174 6.19 10.61 -49.61
C SER A 174 6.47 9.61 -50.74
N VAL A 175 5.45 9.11 -51.43
CA VAL A 175 5.60 8.10 -52.48
C VAL A 175 5.34 8.72 -53.84
N SER A 176 6.30 8.62 -54.75
CA SER A 176 6.17 9.07 -56.13
C SER A 176 6.09 7.89 -57.10
N ILE A 177 5.13 7.93 -58.02
CA ILE A 177 5.01 6.94 -59.09
C ILE A 177 6.02 7.32 -60.20
N PRO A 178 6.91 6.40 -60.63
CA PRO A 178 7.85 6.65 -61.71
C PRO A 178 7.12 6.66 -63.07
N GLU A 179 7.83 7.06 -64.12
CA GLU A 179 7.33 6.86 -65.49
C GLU A 179 7.07 5.35 -65.74
N LEU A 180 5.86 5.01 -66.19
CA LEU A 180 5.48 3.62 -66.46
C LEU A 180 5.38 3.36 -67.96
N ARG A 181 6.16 2.39 -68.43
CA ARG A 181 6.10 1.81 -69.80
C ARG A 181 5.50 0.42 -69.82
N ALA A 182 5.47 -0.22 -68.66
CA ALA A 182 4.77 -1.44 -68.37
C ALA A 182 4.33 -1.38 -66.89
N PHE A 183 3.25 -2.08 -66.56
CA PHE A 183 2.87 -2.25 -65.16
C PHE A 183 2.10 -3.55 -64.93
N THR A 184 2.10 -3.96 -63.66
CA THR A 184 1.15 -4.93 -63.12
C THR A 184 0.46 -4.27 -61.94
N LEU A 185 -0.87 -4.25 -61.96
CA LEU A 185 -1.69 -3.63 -60.92
C LEU A 185 -2.68 -4.66 -60.42
N CYS A 186 -2.67 -4.94 -59.12
CA CYS A 186 -3.57 -5.91 -58.50
C CYS A 186 -4.29 -5.28 -57.32
N PHE A 187 -5.59 -5.53 -57.20
CA PHE A 187 -6.40 -5.16 -56.03
C PHE A 187 -7.58 -6.12 -55.89
N GLU A 188 -8.21 -6.08 -54.73
CA GLU A 188 -9.45 -6.79 -54.45
C GLU A 188 -10.55 -5.77 -54.23
N ALA A 189 -11.75 -6.05 -54.75
CA ALA A 189 -12.88 -5.16 -54.56
C ALA A 189 -14.19 -5.91 -54.33
N THR A 190 -15.12 -5.22 -53.68
CA THR A 190 -16.52 -5.63 -53.52
C THR A 190 -17.44 -4.58 -54.15
N LYS A 191 -18.69 -4.97 -54.41
CA LYS A 191 -19.76 -4.08 -54.84
C LYS A 191 -21.01 -4.32 -54.00
N ILE A 192 -21.60 -3.22 -53.53
CA ILE A 192 -22.81 -3.21 -52.72
C ILE A 192 -23.98 -2.69 -53.57
N GLY A 193 -24.97 -3.55 -53.79
CA GLY A 193 -26.19 -3.23 -54.55
C GLY A 193 -26.16 -3.72 -56.01
N LYS A 194 -27.35 -3.95 -56.56
CA LYS A 194 -27.57 -4.52 -57.90
C LYS A 194 -27.75 -3.48 -59.00
N GLU A 195 -27.54 -2.21 -58.71
CA GLU A 195 -27.69 -1.12 -59.69
C GLU A 195 -26.56 -1.15 -60.73
N ASP A 196 -26.92 -0.99 -62.00
CA ASP A 196 -26.00 -0.97 -63.14
C ASP A 196 -25.53 0.47 -63.44
N ASN A 197 -24.98 1.12 -62.42
CA ASN A 197 -24.47 2.49 -62.54
C ASN A 197 -23.02 2.50 -63.04
N GLU A 198 -22.62 3.56 -63.73
CA GLU A 198 -21.23 3.79 -64.13
C GLU A 198 -20.36 4.09 -62.90
N TRP A 199 -19.16 3.54 -62.86
CA TRP A 199 -18.28 3.71 -61.70
C TRP A 199 -16.79 3.66 -62.05
N THR A 200 -15.96 4.31 -61.23
CA THR A 200 -14.48 4.24 -61.30
C THR A 200 -13.90 3.67 -60.01
N ALA A 201 -13.00 2.70 -60.10
CA ALA A 201 -12.35 2.07 -58.94
C ALA A 201 -11.07 2.82 -58.51
N PHE A 202 -10.28 3.31 -59.47
CA PHE A 202 -9.13 4.16 -59.19
C PHE A 202 -8.84 5.08 -60.38
N SER A 203 -8.20 6.21 -60.08
CA SER A 203 -7.79 7.21 -61.06
C SER A 203 -6.39 7.74 -60.71
N TYR A 204 -5.55 7.91 -61.73
CA TYR A 204 -4.24 8.52 -61.64
C TYR A 204 -4.21 9.69 -62.60
N SER A 205 -3.93 10.87 -62.06
CA SER A 205 -3.94 12.13 -62.81
C SER A 205 -2.64 12.90 -62.64
N ASP A 206 -2.29 13.73 -63.62
CA ASP A 206 -1.18 14.66 -63.49
C ASP A 206 -1.52 15.85 -62.58
N ALA A 207 -0.59 16.80 -62.44
CA ALA A 207 -0.80 18.02 -61.66
C ALA A 207 -1.92 18.92 -62.22
N SER A 208 -2.29 18.75 -63.50
CA SER A 208 -3.38 19.48 -64.16
C SER A 208 -4.73 18.74 -64.09
N PHE A 209 -4.84 17.68 -63.27
CA PHE A 209 -6.01 16.82 -63.11
C PHE A 209 -6.42 16.05 -64.38
N THR A 210 -5.57 15.98 -65.39
CA THR A 210 -5.81 15.13 -66.56
C THR A 210 -5.61 13.68 -66.19
N GLN A 211 -6.59 12.83 -66.51
CA GLN A 211 -6.60 11.41 -66.13
C GLN A 211 -5.69 10.61 -67.06
N LEU A 212 -4.56 10.15 -66.51
CA LEU A 212 -3.51 9.42 -67.22
C LEU A 212 -3.71 7.91 -67.16
N LEU A 213 -4.24 7.39 -66.04
CA LEU A 213 -4.56 5.96 -65.89
C LEU A 213 -5.83 5.80 -65.05
N SER A 214 -6.74 4.92 -65.46
CA SER A 214 -7.94 4.62 -64.66
C SER A 214 -8.63 3.34 -65.07
N PHE A 215 -9.32 2.72 -64.12
CA PHE A 215 -10.17 1.56 -64.37
C PHE A 215 -11.59 1.78 -63.84
N GLY A 216 -12.58 1.39 -64.63
CA GLY A 216 -13.99 1.55 -64.27
C GLY A 216 -14.94 0.80 -65.21
N LYS A 217 -16.24 1.05 -65.02
CA LYS A 217 -17.33 0.52 -65.82
C LYS A 217 -18.16 1.68 -66.38
N THR A 218 -18.42 1.65 -67.69
CA THR A 218 -19.41 2.52 -68.34
C THR A 218 -20.52 1.67 -68.96
N LYS A 219 -21.53 2.29 -69.58
CA LYS A 219 -22.59 1.58 -70.34
C LYS A 219 -22.08 0.59 -71.40
N ASN A 220 -20.88 0.86 -71.94
CA ASN A 220 -20.23 0.01 -72.95
C ASN A 220 -19.40 -1.15 -72.33
N GLY A 221 -19.40 -1.29 -71.01
CA GLY A 221 -18.67 -2.31 -70.26
C GLY A 221 -17.44 -1.77 -69.50
N TYR A 222 -16.52 -2.67 -69.17
CA TYR A 222 -15.34 -2.38 -68.36
C TYR A 222 -14.24 -1.76 -69.22
N PHE A 223 -13.62 -0.70 -68.71
CA PHE A 223 -12.58 0.01 -69.45
C PHE A 223 -11.32 0.23 -68.63
N LEU A 224 -10.20 0.30 -69.34
CA LEU A 224 -8.93 0.79 -68.84
C LEU A 224 -8.50 1.98 -69.71
N SER A 225 -8.34 3.15 -69.11
CA SER A 225 -7.80 4.33 -69.79
C SER A 225 -6.29 4.40 -69.55
N ILE A 226 -5.49 4.56 -70.61
CA ILE A 226 -4.03 4.69 -70.56
C ILE A 226 -3.62 5.88 -71.44
N SER A 227 -3.12 6.96 -70.82
CA SER A 227 -2.62 8.17 -71.48
C SER A 227 -3.50 8.68 -72.62
N GLY A 228 -4.81 8.76 -72.36
CA GLY A 228 -5.86 9.22 -73.28
C GLY A 228 -6.47 8.14 -74.19
N SER A 229 -5.92 6.92 -74.22
CA SER A 229 -6.47 5.79 -74.98
C SER A 229 -7.36 4.91 -74.09
N LYS A 230 -8.59 4.61 -74.52
CA LYS A 230 -9.55 3.79 -73.75
C LYS A 230 -9.65 2.38 -74.33
N CYS A 231 -9.25 1.36 -73.55
CA CYS A 231 -9.33 -0.05 -73.90
C CYS A 231 -10.56 -0.68 -73.24
N LEU A 232 -11.40 -1.38 -74.01
CA LEU A 232 -12.53 -2.16 -73.46
C LEU A 232 -12.07 -3.57 -73.08
N LEU A 233 -12.40 -4.03 -71.88
CA LEU A 233 -11.91 -5.30 -71.31
C LEU A 233 -12.96 -6.42 -71.32
N ASN A 234 -14.13 -6.19 -71.93
CA ASN A 234 -15.28 -7.08 -71.86
C ASN A 234 -15.00 -8.50 -72.35
N SER A 235 -14.12 -8.69 -73.33
CA SER A 235 -13.79 -10.02 -73.89
C SER A 235 -12.84 -10.83 -73.02
N ALA A 236 -12.10 -10.20 -72.09
CA ALA A 236 -11.21 -10.88 -71.16
C ALA A 236 -11.83 -11.13 -69.78
N LEU A 237 -12.96 -10.49 -69.47
CA LEU A 237 -13.69 -10.66 -68.23
C LEU A 237 -14.93 -11.57 -68.45
N PRO A 238 -15.18 -12.57 -67.59
CA PRO A 238 -16.34 -13.44 -67.72
C PRO A 238 -17.61 -12.72 -67.25
N VAL A 239 -18.21 -11.91 -68.11
CA VAL A 239 -19.43 -11.15 -67.80
C VAL A 239 -20.66 -11.92 -68.30
N LYS A 240 -21.62 -12.19 -67.41
CA LYS A 240 -22.98 -12.61 -67.79
C LYS A 240 -23.88 -11.38 -67.87
N ASP A 241 -24.83 -11.36 -68.81
CA ASP A 241 -25.72 -10.21 -69.01
C ASP A 241 -26.40 -9.77 -67.70
N LYS A 242 -26.21 -8.50 -67.33
CA LYS A 242 -26.73 -7.80 -66.12
C LYS A 242 -26.01 -8.05 -64.78
N GLU A 243 -24.96 -8.86 -64.71
CA GLU A 243 -24.15 -9.01 -63.48
C GLU A 243 -22.84 -8.19 -63.56
N ASP A 244 -22.47 -7.57 -62.44
CA ASP A 244 -21.18 -6.86 -62.32
C ASP A 244 -20.05 -7.87 -62.02
N ILE A 245 -18.80 -7.55 -62.35
CA ILE A 245 -17.67 -8.46 -62.07
C ILE A 245 -17.43 -8.57 -60.57
N PHE A 246 -17.65 -7.50 -59.79
CA PHE A 246 -17.50 -7.55 -58.34
C PHE A 246 -18.83 -7.88 -57.66
N THR A 247 -18.77 -8.82 -56.71
CA THR A 247 -19.91 -9.24 -55.88
C THR A 247 -19.82 -8.63 -54.48
N GLU A 248 -20.69 -9.04 -53.56
CA GLU A 248 -20.57 -8.66 -52.13
C GLU A 248 -19.33 -9.28 -51.45
N SER A 249 -18.66 -10.25 -52.09
CA SER A 249 -17.42 -10.87 -51.62
C SER A 249 -16.18 -10.29 -52.29
N PHE A 250 -15.02 -10.32 -51.62
CA PHE A 250 -13.77 -9.80 -52.18
C PHE A 250 -13.30 -10.66 -53.36
N GLU A 251 -13.13 -10.01 -54.51
CA GLU A 251 -12.65 -10.67 -55.71
C GLU A 251 -11.39 -9.96 -56.24
N GLN A 252 -10.35 -10.73 -56.51
CA GLN A 252 -9.06 -10.20 -56.96
C GLN A 252 -9.06 -9.96 -58.48
N LEU A 253 -8.65 -8.75 -58.87
CA LEU A 253 -8.42 -8.34 -60.24
C LEU A 253 -6.96 -7.88 -60.40
N CYS A 254 -6.25 -8.48 -61.35
CA CYS A 254 -4.92 -8.05 -61.75
C CYS A 254 -4.92 -7.62 -63.22
N ILE A 255 -4.39 -6.44 -63.50
CA ILE A 255 -4.27 -5.84 -64.83
C ILE A 255 -2.79 -5.74 -65.19
N VAL A 256 -2.42 -6.22 -66.36
CA VAL A 256 -1.06 -6.18 -66.89
C VAL A 256 -1.05 -5.43 -68.21
N TRP A 257 -0.11 -4.49 -68.36
CA TRP A 257 0.07 -3.75 -69.60
C TRP A 257 1.55 -3.56 -69.91
N ASN A 258 1.85 -3.54 -71.21
CA ASN A 258 3.17 -3.23 -71.75
C ASN A 258 2.99 -2.45 -73.07
N ASN A 259 3.65 -1.30 -73.18
CA ASN A 259 3.58 -0.41 -74.35
C ASN A 259 4.15 -1.01 -75.66
N SER A 260 4.86 -2.13 -75.57
CA SER A 260 5.48 -2.81 -76.72
C SER A 260 4.58 -3.89 -77.33
N LEU A 261 3.67 -4.45 -76.53
CA LEU A 261 2.91 -5.64 -76.91
C LEU A 261 1.55 -5.30 -77.54
N GLY A 262 0.97 -4.12 -77.24
CA GLY A 262 -0.33 -3.74 -77.76
C GLY A 262 -1.50 -4.56 -77.19
N TYR A 263 -1.29 -5.35 -76.14
CA TYR A 263 -2.35 -6.09 -75.44
C TYR A 263 -2.40 -5.69 -73.96
N VAL A 264 -3.61 -5.70 -73.40
CA VAL A 264 -3.86 -5.59 -71.96
C VAL A 264 -4.26 -6.97 -71.45
N GLY A 265 -3.48 -7.52 -70.53
CA GLY A 265 -3.77 -8.76 -69.83
C GLY A 265 -4.62 -8.50 -68.59
N VAL A 266 -5.59 -9.37 -68.34
CA VAL A 266 -6.48 -9.31 -67.17
C VAL A 266 -6.52 -10.70 -66.55
N ASN A 267 -6.18 -10.80 -65.27
CA ASN A 267 -6.35 -12.01 -64.47
C ASN A 267 -7.45 -11.77 -63.44
N PHE A 268 -8.53 -12.54 -63.54
CA PHE A 268 -9.70 -12.44 -62.67
C PHE A 268 -10.17 -13.83 -62.28
N LYS A 269 -10.42 -14.09 -60.99
CA LYS A 269 -10.74 -15.43 -60.45
C LYS A 269 -9.77 -16.54 -60.94
N ARG A 270 -8.48 -16.20 -61.06
CA ARG A 270 -7.40 -17.09 -61.58
C ARG A 270 -7.54 -17.49 -63.06
N ASN A 271 -8.41 -16.82 -63.81
CA ASN A 271 -8.49 -16.94 -65.27
C ASN A 271 -7.83 -15.74 -65.92
N TYR A 272 -6.83 -16.00 -66.75
CA TYR A 272 -6.11 -14.97 -67.51
C TYR A 272 -6.72 -14.82 -68.91
N GLY A 273 -7.14 -13.60 -69.26
CA GLY A 273 -7.54 -13.19 -70.60
C GLY A 273 -6.68 -12.01 -71.08
N ALA A 274 -6.60 -11.80 -72.40
CA ALA A 274 -5.91 -10.65 -72.98
C ALA A 274 -6.76 -10.00 -74.07
N VAL A 275 -6.74 -8.67 -74.14
CA VAL A 275 -7.45 -7.89 -75.15
C VAL A 275 -6.46 -7.04 -75.94
N SER A 276 -6.59 -7.02 -77.27
CA SER A 276 -5.82 -6.10 -78.12
C SER A 276 -6.26 -4.66 -77.87
N CYS A 277 -5.28 -3.79 -77.66
CA CYS A 277 -5.46 -2.35 -77.52
C CYS A 277 -4.27 -1.61 -78.16
N ASP A 278 -4.20 -1.69 -79.48
CA ASP A 278 -3.11 -1.15 -80.29
C ASP A 278 -2.91 0.37 -80.13
N SER A 279 -3.97 1.10 -79.75
CA SER A 279 -3.93 2.54 -79.44
C SER A 279 -3.05 2.90 -78.23
N THR A 280 -2.53 1.90 -77.50
CA THR A 280 -1.62 2.07 -76.36
C THR A 280 -0.15 1.79 -76.69
N ILE A 281 0.15 1.39 -77.93
CA ILE A 281 1.53 1.16 -78.38
C ILE A 281 2.31 2.47 -78.32
N SER A 282 3.54 2.42 -77.79
CA SER A 282 4.42 3.59 -77.60
C SER A 282 3.85 4.69 -76.68
N LYS A 283 2.73 4.45 -76.00
CA LYS A 283 2.25 5.33 -74.93
C LYS A 283 3.13 5.15 -73.70
N VAL A 284 3.23 6.22 -72.94
CA VAL A 284 3.96 6.29 -71.67
C VAL A 284 3.05 6.97 -70.67
N ILE A 285 3.02 6.46 -69.44
CA ILE A 285 2.32 7.09 -68.33
C ILE A 285 3.34 7.96 -67.58
N PRO A 286 3.21 9.29 -67.60
CA PRO A 286 4.12 10.20 -66.88
C PRO A 286 4.16 9.90 -65.38
N GLY A 287 5.34 10.04 -64.78
CA GLY A 287 5.53 9.94 -63.33
C GLY A 287 5.05 11.19 -62.58
N ASN A 288 5.13 11.16 -61.25
CA ASN A 288 4.81 12.27 -60.33
C ASN A 288 3.35 12.78 -60.39
N GLY A 289 2.41 11.97 -60.86
CA GLY A 289 0.98 12.23 -60.74
C GLY A 289 0.42 11.86 -59.37
N LYS A 290 -0.88 12.14 -59.17
CA LYS A 290 -1.65 11.80 -57.97
C LYS A 290 -2.51 10.57 -58.24
N LEU A 291 -2.27 9.49 -57.49
CA LEU A 291 -3.12 8.30 -57.50
C LEU A 291 -4.21 8.42 -56.42
N LEU A 292 -5.44 8.19 -56.83
CA LEU A 292 -6.65 8.23 -56.02
C LEU A 292 -7.42 6.91 -56.15
N LEU A 293 -7.93 6.38 -55.04
CA LEU A 293 -8.93 5.31 -55.07
C LEU A 293 -10.32 5.95 -55.21
N GLY A 294 -11.08 5.50 -56.20
CA GLY A 294 -12.32 6.12 -56.64
C GLY A 294 -12.16 7.10 -57.81
N SER A 295 -13.21 7.87 -58.05
CA SER A 295 -13.26 8.86 -59.14
C SER A 295 -12.63 10.19 -58.72
N ASN A 296 -11.92 10.84 -59.65
CA ASN A 296 -11.47 12.22 -59.53
C ASN A 296 -12.37 13.20 -60.31
N GLN A 297 -13.42 12.72 -60.97
CA GLN A 297 -14.36 13.51 -61.78
C GLN A 297 -15.74 13.57 -61.11
N ASN A 298 -16.38 14.74 -61.14
CA ASN A 298 -17.71 14.94 -60.55
C ASN A 298 -18.84 14.17 -61.26
N GLU A 299 -18.66 13.80 -62.53
CA GLU A 299 -19.71 13.18 -63.35
C GLU A 299 -19.82 11.65 -63.17
N ILE A 300 -18.72 11.00 -62.80
CA ILE A 300 -18.65 9.54 -62.65
C ILE A 300 -18.46 9.22 -61.17
N ALA A 301 -19.39 8.45 -60.59
CA ALA A 301 -19.29 8.04 -59.20
C ALA A 301 -18.12 7.07 -58.97
N SER A 302 -17.60 7.01 -57.75
CA SER A 302 -16.69 5.94 -57.34
C SER A 302 -17.44 4.61 -57.24
N LEU A 303 -16.73 3.49 -57.35
CA LEU A 303 -17.29 2.16 -57.08
C LEU A 303 -17.96 2.14 -55.69
N LYS A 304 -19.24 1.75 -55.65
CA LYS A 304 -20.01 1.60 -54.40
C LYS A 304 -19.67 0.28 -53.72
N GLY A 305 -18.56 0.26 -53.00
CA GLY A 305 -18.07 -0.90 -52.27
C GLY A 305 -16.71 -0.63 -51.64
N ASP A 306 -16.00 -1.73 -51.34
CA ASP A 306 -14.75 -1.69 -50.61
C ASP A 306 -13.58 -2.11 -51.51
N ILE A 307 -12.41 -1.49 -51.34
CA ILE A 307 -11.14 -1.90 -51.96
C ILE A 307 -10.16 -2.41 -50.91
N TYR A 308 -9.40 -3.43 -51.28
CA TYR A 308 -8.37 -4.06 -50.45
C TYR A 308 -7.12 -4.44 -51.26
N ASN A 309 -5.97 -4.47 -50.58
CA ASN A 309 -4.71 -5.02 -51.07
C ASN A 309 -4.22 -4.49 -52.44
N PHE A 310 -4.38 -3.18 -52.66
CA PHE A 310 -3.94 -2.50 -53.88
C PHE A 310 -2.41 -2.47 -53.95
N ARG A 311 -1.85 -3.05 -55.02
CA ARG A 311 -0.41 -3.18 -55.26
C ARG A 311 -0.08 -2.86 -56.71
N LEU A 312 1.02 -2.14 -56.92
CA LEU A 312 1.50 -1.70 -58.23
C LEU A 312 2.98 -2.07 -58.42
N TRP A 313 3.26 -2.65 -59.59
CA TRP A 313 4.61 -2.90 -60.09
C TRP A 313 4.87 -2.20 -61.40
N ASN A 314 6.11 -1.75 -61.63
CA ASN A 314 6.55 -1.07 -62.85
C ASN A 314 6.96 -2.01 -64.01
N PHE A 315 6.58 -3.28 -63.94
CA PHE A 315 6.85 -4.28 -64.97
C PHE A 315 5.62 -5.18 -65.19
N ALA A 316 5.53 -5.76 -66.39
CA ALA A 316 4.47 -6.69 -66.75
C ALA A 316 4.80 -8.11 -66.28
N MET A 317 3.97 -8.69 -65.41
CA MET A 317 4.09 -10.07 -64.95
C MET A 317 3.49 -11.04 -65.97
N ASN A 318 4.05 -12.25 -66.04
CA ASN A 318 3.47 -13.32 -66.85
C ASN A 318 2.31 -14.02 -66.10
N SER A 319 1.50 -14.80 -66.82
CA SER A 319 0.34 -15.49 -66.25
C SER A 319 0.70 -16.49 -65.13
N LYS A 320 1.87 -17.15 -65.20
CA LYS A 320 2.33 -18.09 -64.17
C LYS A 320 2.66 -17.38 -62.85
N ILE A 321 3.32 -16.22 -62.91
CA ILE A 321 3.64 -15.40 -61.73
C ILE A 321 2.37 -14.83 -61.13
N LEU A 322 1.43 -14.36 -61.96
CA LEU A 322 0.13 -13.85 -61.49
C LEU A 322 -0.69 -14.91 -60.76
N PHE A 323 -0.66 -16.17 -61.23
CA PHE A 323 -1.37 -17.27 -60.57
C PHE A 323 -0.79 -17.60 -59.19
N ASN A 324 0.53 -17.47 -59.01
CA ASN A 324 1.23 -17.73 -57.76
C ASN A 324 1.46 -16.47 -56.89
N LEU A 325 0.82 -15.35 -57.21
CA LEU A 325 1.05 -14.09 -56.53
C LEU A 325 0.49 -14.14 -55.09
N SER A 326 1.39 -14.31 -54.12
CA SER A 326 1.03 -14.39 -52.71
C SER A 326 0.93 -13.00 -52.05
N CYS A 327 0.39 -12.98 -50.84
CA CYS A 327 0.29 -11.80 -49.99
C CYS A 327 1.65 -11.22 -49.59
N ASN A 328 2.68 -12.06 -49.50
CA ASN A 328 4.02 -11.67 -49.05
C ASN A 328 4.81 -10.92 -50.12
N VAL A 329 4.37 -10.98 -51.39
CA VAL A 329 4.99 -10.24 -52.49
C VAL A 329 4.52 -8.79 -52.45
N LYS A 330 5.44 -7.89 -52.05
CA LYS A 330 5.21 -6.45 -51.97
C LYS A 330 5.22 -5.80 -53.36
N GLY A 331 4.35 -4.80 -53.56
CA GLY A 331 4.44 -3.90 -54.71
C GLY A 331 5.73 -3.08 -54.66
N ASN A 332 6.49 -3.03 -55.77
CA ASN A 332 7.74 -2.26 -55.79
C ASN A 332 7.53 -0.76 -56.05
N VAL A 333 6.35 -0.36 -56.54
CA VAL A 333 5.97 1.06 -56.69
C VAL A 333 4.98 1.47 -55.60
N VAL A 334 3.88 0.73 -55.45
CA VAL A 334 2.87 0.97 -54.41
C VAL A 334 2.55 -0.36 -53.74
N ASP A 335 2.60 -0.40 -52.41
CA ASP A 335 2.17 -1.55 -51.62
C ASP A 335 1.02 -1.19 -50.67
N TRP A 336 0.28 -2.19 -50.20
CA TRP A 336 -0.84 -2.00 -49.27
C TRP A 336 -0.35 -1.92 -47.82
N GLN A 337 0.37 -0.85 -47.50
CA GLN A 337 0.91 -0.52 -46.17
C GLN A 337 0.66 0.95 -45.82
N ASN A 338 0.59 1.27 -44.53
CA ASN A 338 0.27 2.62 -44.03
C ASN A 338 1.19 3.71 -44.59
N ASP A 339 2.48 3.41 -44.78
CA ASP A 339 3.47 4.40 -45.24
C ASP A 339 3.24 4.86 -46.70
N PHE A 340 2.50 4.08 -47.49
CA PHE A 340 2.24 4.34 -48.90
C PHE A 340 0.97 5.15 -49.15
N TRP A 341 0.03 5.16 -48.20
CA TRP A 341 -1.32 5.69 -48.40
C TRP A 341 -1.68 6.76 -47.38
N ASN A 342 -2.39 7.78 -47.84
CA ASN A 342 -3.06 8.76 -46.99
C ASN A 342 -4.56 8.46 -46.98
N ILE A 343 -4.99 7.65 -46.01
CA ILE A 343 -6.36 7.16 -45.89
C ILE A 343 -7.02 7.75 -44.63
N PRO A 344 -8.11 8.50 -44.79
CA PRO A 344 -8.91 8.99 -43.67
C PRO A 344 -9.44 7.83 -42.82
N THR A 345 -9.42 7.97 -41.49
CA THR A 345 -9.90 6.93 -40.56
C THR A 345 -11.35 6.53 -40.79
N LEU A 346 -12.20 7.45 -41.27
CA LEU A 346 -13.59 7.20 -41.67
C LEU A 346 -13.72 6.19 -42.82
N ALA A 347 -12.69 6.06 -43.66
CA ALA A 347 -12.67 5.14 -44.79
C ALA A 347 -12.15 3.75 -44.40
N LEU A 348 -11.47 3.61 -43.26
CA LEU A 348 -10.86 2.34 -42.83
C LEU A 348 -11.83 1.52 -42.01
N LYS A 349 -12.03 0.26 -42.39
CA LYS A 349 -12.80 -0.71 -41.62
C LYS A 349 -12.00 -1.99 -41.45
N ALA A 350 -11.86 -2.48 -40.23
CA ALA A 350 -11.28 -3.79 -39.97
C ALA A 350 -12.25 -4.87 -40.44
N GLU A 351 -11.73 -5.95 -41.04
CA GLU A 351 -12.56 -7.04 -41.57
C GLU A 351 -11.81 -8.37 -41.41
N SER A 352 -12.55 -9.41 -41.02
CA SER A 352 -12.01 -10.70 -40.62
C SER A 352 -11.74 -11.67 -41.78
N ASN A 353 -12.31 -11.41 -42.95
CA ASN A 353 -12.32 -12.28 -44.12
C ASN A 353 -11.38 -11.80 -45.26
N LEU A 354 -10.37 -10.98 -44.93
CA LEU A 354 -9.44 -10.41 -45.90
C LEU A 354 -8.38 -11.42 -46.33
N SER A 355 -8.11 -11.51 -47.64
CA SER A 355 -7.24 -12.53 -48.23
C SER A 355 -5.78 -12.51 -47.73
N CYS A 356 -5.30 -11.33 -47.32
CA CYS A 356 -3.95 -11.11 -46.80
C CYS A 356 -3.95 -10.57 -45.36
N GLY A 357 -5.09 -10.73 -44.65
CA GLY A 357 -5.22 -10.37 -43.25
C GLY A 357 -4.35 -11.28 -42.41
N SER A 358 -3.32 -10.72 -41.79
CA SER A 358 -2.55 -11.40 -40.76
C SER A 358 -3.21 -11.09 -39.43
N TYR A 359 -4.03 -12.00 -38.93
CA TYR A 359 -4.26 -12.05 -37.49
C TYR A 359 -2.90 -12.14 -36.80
N LEU A 360 -2.83 -11.51 -35.63
CA LEU A 360 -1.67 -11.52 -34.74
C LEU A 360 -0.96 -12.88 -34.81
N ILE A 361 0.36 -12.78 -34.95
CA ILE A 361 1.30 -13.84 -35.31
C ILE A 361 1.01 -15.18 -34.61
N PRO A 362 1.24 -16.31 -35.31
CA PRO A 362 1.15 -17.67 -34.79
C PRO A 362 1.96 -17.88 -33.50
N LEU A 363 1.54 -18.87 -32.70
CA LEU A 363 2.42 -19.53 -31.73
C LEU A 363 3.82 -19.73 -32.36
N PRO A 364 4.91 -19.41 -31.65
CA PRO A 364 6.26 -19.60 -32.17
C PRO A 364 6.43 -21.04 -32.65
N ALA A 365 7.15 -21.17 -33.77
CA ALA A 365 7.47 -22.43 -34.42
C ALA A 365 7.86 -23.49 -33.40
N ALA A 366 7.26 -24.68 -33.55
CA ALA A 366 7.44 -25.85 -32.70
C ALA A 366 8.89 -26.03 -32.22
N GLU A 367 9.16 -25.62 -30.98
CA GLU A 367 10.08 -26.36 -30.14
C GLU A 367 9.41 -27.70 -29.79
N LEU A 368 10.21 -28.77 -29.67
CA LEU A 368 9.70 -30.11 -29.33
C LEU A 368 8.85 -30.03 -28.06
N ALA A 369 7.53 -30.17 -28.22
CA ALA A 369 6.59 -30.13 -27.12
C ALA A 369 6.69 -31.40 -26.27
N ASN A 370 6.90 -31.23 -24.97
CA ASN A 370 6.69 -32.30 -23.99
C ASN A 370 5.18 -32.51 -23.77
N CYS A 371 4.75 -33.68 -23.29
CA CYS A 371 3.30 -33.93 -23.02
C CYS A 371 2.66 -32.93 -22.03
N ALA A 372 3.46 -32.16 -21.28
CA ALA A 372 2.96 -31.07 -20.44
C ALA A 372 2.35 -29.91 -21.25
N ASP A 373 2.84 -29.66 -22.47
CA ASP A 373 2.44 -28.53 -23.32
C ASP A 373 1.27 -28.89 -24.27
N LEU A 374 0.99 -30.18 -24.47
CA LEU A 374 -0.01 -30.71 -25.43
C LEU A 374 -1.35 -31.09 -24.79
N GLY A 375 -1.48 -30.98 -23.46
CA GLY A 375 -2.75 -31.18 -22.75
C GLY A 375 -3.46 -32.51 -23.07
N THR A 376 -4.75 -32.44 -23.38
CA THR A 376 -5.67 -33.58 -23.58
C THR A 376 -5.30 -34.53 -24.72
N LEU A 377 -4.44 -34.13 -25.67
CA LEU A 377 -4.02 -34.99 -26.79
C LEU A 377 -3.18 -36.21 -26.36
N CYS A 378 -2.45 -36.13 -25.25
CA CYS A 378 -1.69 -37.27 -24.71
C CYS A 378 -2.57 -38.29 -23.96
N GLN A 379 -3.83 -37.96 -23.62
CA GLN A 379 -4.74 -38.87 -22.90
C GLN A 379 -5.56 -39.79 -23.83
N ASP A 380 -5.85 -39.38 -25.06
CA ASP A 380 -6.68 -40.15 -26.03
C ASP A 380 -5.89 -40.79 -27.19
N GLY A 381 -4.58 -40.54 -27.32
CA GLY A 381 -3.75 -41.01 -28.44
C GLY A 381 -3.04 -42.37 -28.22
N ILE A 382 -2.90 -43.18 -29.27
CA ILE A 382 -2.15 -44.45 -29.23
C ILE A 382 -0.65 -44.14 -29.38
N ILE A 383 0.17 -44.58 -28.42
CA ILE A 383 1.61 -44.31 -28.42
C ILE A 383 2.42 -45.48 -28.99
N TYR A 384 3.30 -45.16 -29.93
CA TYR A 384 4.27 -46.08 -30.53
C TYR A 384 5.70 -45.65 -30.17
N ARG A 385 6.53 -46.63 -29.79
CA ARG A 385 7.98 -46.48 -29.71
C ARG A 385 8.60 -47.06 -30.98
N ILE A 386 9.32 -46.23 -31.72
CA ILE A 386 9.99 -46.62 -32.96
C ILE A 386 11.50 -46.60 -32.76
N PHE A 387 12.15 -47.66 -33.20
CA PHE A 387 13.61 -47.80 -33.27
C PHE A 387 14.01 -47.75 -34.75
N ILE A 388 14.89 -46.82 -35.11
CA ILE A 388 15.32 -46.57 -36.49
C ILE A 388 16.84 -46.65 -36.55
N GLU A 389 17.37 -47.57 -37.34
CA GLU A 389 18.79 -47.68 -37.63
C GLU A 389 19.07 -47.05 -39.00
N ILE A 390 19.93 -46.03 -39.04
CA ILE A 390 20.22 -45.23 -40.23
C ILE A 390 21.72 -45.28 -40.52
N GLN A 391 22.06 -45.50 -41.77
CA GLN A 391 23.43 -45.42 -42.27
C GLN A 391 23.72 -44.00 -42.75
N ASN A 392 24.75 -43.36 -42.17
CA ASN A 392 25.13 -41.99 -42.46
C ASN A 392 26.34 -41.96 -43.43
N ILE A 393 26.03 -41.93 -44.72
CA ILE A 393 27.02 -42.09 -45.80
C ILE A 393 27.87 -40.82 -45.98
N LEU A 394 27.29 -39.64 -45.74
CA LEU A 394 27.96 -38.33 -45.88
C LEU A 394 28.50 -37.74 -44.56
N HIS A 395 28.41 -38.49 -43.44
CA HIS A 395 28.87 -38.08 -42.11
C HIS A 395 28.26 -36.75 -41.64
N HIS A 396 26.94 -36.57 -41.85
CA HIS A 396 26.22 -35.43 -41.30
C HIS A 396 26.26 -35.45 -39.76
N PRO A 397 26.36 -34.29 -39.08
CA PRO A 397 26.36 -34.23 -37.62
C PRO A 397 25.05 -34.76 -37.04
N GLU A 398 25.13 -35.45 -35.90
CA GLU A 398 24.03 -36.17 -35.24
C GLU A 398 22.75 -35.31 -35.09
N VAL A 399 22.89 -34.04 -34.68
CA VAL A 399 21.76 -33.10 -34.53
C VAL A 399 21.02 -32.85 -35.86
N LYS A 400 21.77 -32.78 -36.98
CA LYS A 400 21.18 -32.61 -38.32
C LYS A 400 20.45 -33.88 -38.76
N VAL A 401 20.97 -35.05 -38.40
CA VAL A 401 20.32 -36.34 -38.67
C VAL A 401 19.02 -36.46 -37.87
N GLN A 402 19.00 -36.09 -36.59
CA GLN A 402 17.77 -36.05 -35.77
C GLN A 402 16.68 -35.17 -36.38
N SER A 403 17.01 -33.93 -36.74
CA SER A 403 16.06 -33.00 -37.36
C SER A 403 15.50 -33.56 -38.67
N LYS A 404 16.35 -34.15 -39.51
CA LYS A 404 15.93 -34.68 -40.81
C LYS A 404 15.07 -35.93 -40.69
N VAL A 405 15.32 -36.77 -39.69
CA VAL A 405 14.53 -37.96 -39.41
C VAL A 405 13.16 -37.59 -38.81
N ALA A 406 13.11 -36.58 -37.95
CA ALA A 406 11.84 -36.06 -37.43
C ALA A 406 10.97 -35.44 -38.53
N GLU A 407 11.57 -34.62 -39.41
CA GLU A 407 10.90 -34.08 -40.62
C GLU A 407 10.38 -35.20 -41.53
N TRP A 408 11.20 -36.22 -41.77
CA TRP A 408 10.82 -37.36 -42.60
C TRP A 408 9.67 -38.17 -42.01
N LEU A 409 9.68 -38.47 -40.70
CA LEU A 409 8.59 -39.17 -40.04
C LEU A 409 7.30 -38.36 -40.15
N ASN A 410 7.34 -37.06 -39.83
CA ASN A 410 6.17 -36.19 -39.88
C ASN A 410 5.58 -36.10 -41.30
N SER A 411 6.43 -35.86 -42.32
CA SER A 411 6.01 -35.82 -43.72
C SER A 411 5.46 -37.17 -44.19
N THR A 412 6.08 -38.28 -43.79
CA THR A 412 5.66 -39.63 -44.19
C THR A 412 4.28 -39.98 -43.62
N PHE A 413 4.02 -39.68 -42.35
CA PHE A 413 2.72 -39.93 -41.74
C PHE A 413 1.62 -39.00 -42.25
N GLN A 414 1.94 -37.71 -42.49
CA GLN A 414 1.02 -36.76 -43.14
C GLN A 414 0.63 -37.22 -44.55
N ASN A 415 1.59 -37.68 -45.36
CA ASN A 415 1.33 -38.21 -46.70
C ASN A 415 0.45 -39.47 -46.70
N TRP A 416 0.42 -40.22 -45.60
CA TRP A 416 -0.45 -41.39 -45.44
C TRP A 416 -1.80 -41.06 -44.78
N ASN A 417 -2.12 -39.77 -44.62
CA ASN A 417 -3.34 -39.26 -44.01
C ASN A 417 -3.52 -39.66 -42.53
N TYR A 418 -2.41 -39.95 -41.82
CA TYR A 418 -2.38 -40.22 -40.39
C TYR A 418 -1.83 -39.00 -39.64
N THR A 419 -2.57 -38.54 -38.63
CA THR A 419 -2.14 -37.48 -37.72
C THR A 419 -1.26 -38.07 -36.60
N VAL A 420 0.04 -38.07 -36.85
CA VAL A 420 1.05 -38.59 -35.91
C VAL A 420 1.99 -37.47 -35.49
N TYR A 421 2.18 -37.31 -34.19
CA TYR A 421 3.09 -36.32 -33.60
C TYR A 421 4.36 -37.02 -33.11
N VAL A 422 5.54 -36.52 -33.49
CA VAL A 422 6.83 -36.98 -32.97
C VAL A 422 7.10 -36.21 -31.68
N VAL A 423 7.05 -36.89 -30.53
CA VAL A 423 7.13 -36.24 -29.21
C VAL A 423 8.57 -36.17 -28.69
N ASN A 424 9.35 -37.23 -28.94
CA ASN A 424 10.74 -37.28 -28.49
C ASN A 424 11.58 -38.07 -29.49
N ILE A 425 12.78 -37.61 -29.81
CA ILE A 425 13.75 -38.28 -30.68
C ILE A 425 15.14 -38.22 -30.05
N SER A 426 15.74 -39.38 -29.77
CA SER A 426 17.05 -39.47 -29.12
C SER A 426 17.97 -40.48 -29.80
N PHE A 427 19.28 -40.29 -29.71
CA PHE A 427 20.25 -41.31 -30.14
C PHE A 427 20.51 -42.30 -29.01
N HIS A 428 20.61 -43.57 -29.37
CA HIS A 428 21.06 -44.61 -28.44
C HIS A 428 22.50 -45.01 -28.82
N LEU A 429 23.46 -44.69 -27.94
CA LEU A 429 24.81 -45.24 -28.05
C LEU A 429 24.75 -46.74 -27.76
N SER A 430 25.17 -47.54 -28.73
CA SER A 430 25.37 -48.98 -28.57
C SER A 430 26.60 -49.23 -27.68
N THR A 431 26.47 -49.12 -26.36
CA THR A 431 27.43 -49.72 -25.44
C THR A 431 27.08 -51.19 -25.27
N GLY A 432 27.70 -52.03 -26.11
CA GLY A 432 27.87 -53.44 -25.78
C GLY A 432 28.96 -53.56 -24.72
N GLU A 433 28.58 -53.85 -23.48
CA GLU A 433 29.48 -54.54 -22.56
C GLU A 433 29.37 -56.03 -22.82
N ASP A 434 30.27 -56.55 -23.66
CA ASP A 434 31.09 -57.69 -23.25
C ASP A 434 32.29 -57.90 -24.18
N LYS A 435 33.47 -57.78 -23.57
CA LYS A 435 34.76 -58.44 -23.91
C LYS A 435 35.62 -57.92 -25.08
N ILE A 436 36.69 -57.24 -24.67
CA ILE A 436 38.10 -57.65 -24.84
C ILE A 436 38.72 -57.64 -26.26
N LYS A 437 39.73 -56.76 -26.39
CA LYS A 437 40.98 -56.86 -27.18
C LYS A 437 40.95 -56.78 -28.72
N VAL A 438 41.72 -55.79 -29.18
CA VAL A 438 42.78 -55.86 -30.21
C VAL A 438 42.43 -55.44 -31.65
N ARG A 439 43.28 -54.51 -32.13
CA ARG A 439 43.70 -54.16 -33.50
C ARG A 439 42.78 -53.30 -34.39
N ARG A 440 43.40 -52.23 -34.87
CA ARG A 440 43.09 -51.48 -36.10
C ARG A 440 42.68 -52.41 -37.25
N SER A 441 41.53 -52.14 -37.85
CA SER A 441 41.34 -52.19 -39.31
C SER A 441 40.20 -51.27 -39.73
N ILE A 442 40.50 -50.43 -40.70
CA ILE A 442 39.61 -49.60 -41.52
C ILE A 442 38.42 -50.45 -42.02
N VAL A 443 37.18 -49.93 -41.93
CA VAL A 443 36.19 -49.81 -43.03
C VAL A 443 34.93 -49.08 -42.52
N ASN A 444 34.52 -48.06 -43.28
CA ASN A 444 33.25 -47.32 -43.29
C ASN A 444 31.99 -48.10 -42.86
N ASP A 445 31.45 -47.86 -41.67
CA ASP A 445 30.01 -48.05 -41.43
C ASP A 445 29.54 -47.27 -40.17
N GLN A 446 29.30 -45.96 -40.29
CA GLN A 446 28.64 -45.19 -39.21
C GLN A 446 27.13 -45.43 -39.28
N ARG A 447 26.66 -46.42 -38.51
CA ARG A 447 25.24 -46.67 -38.29
C ARG A 447 24.80 -46.01 -36.99
N LEU A 448 23.76 -45.20 -37.08
CA LEU A 448 23.19 -44.47 -35.95
C LEU A 448 21.83 -45.07 -35.60
N VAL A 449 21.61 -45.36 -34.32
CA VAL A 449 20.34 -45.85 -33.81
C VAL A 449 19.58 -44.69 -33.17
N ILE A 450 18.40 -44.43 -33.70
CA ILE A 450 17.50 -43.37 -33.27
C ILE A 450 16.26 -43.99 -32.65
N LEU A 451 15.87 -43.47 -31.50
CA LEU A 451 14.70 -43.91 -30.75
C LEU A 451 13.71 -42.75 -30.75
N ALA A 452 12.53 -42.99 -31.32
CA ALA A 452 11.48 -41.98 -31.47
C ALA A 452 10.19 -42.42 -30.78
N LEU A 453 9.53 -41.48 -30.11
CA LEU A 453 8.21 -41.69 -29.52
C LEU A 453 7.17 -40.95 -30.36
N LEU A 454 6.14 -41.67 -30.80
CA LEU A 454 5.10 -41.17 -31.69
C LEU A 454 3.73 -41.32 -31.04
N VAL A 455 2.94 -40.25 -31.08
CA VAL A 455 1.55 -40.25 -30.62
C VAL A 455 0.65 -40.19 -31.83
N TYR A 456 -0.17 -41.23 -32.03
CA TYR A 456 -1.14 -41.32 -33.11
C TYR A 456 -2.53 -40.92 -32.60
N ASN A 457 -3.14 -39.92 -33.24
CA ASN A 457 -4.52 -39.53 -32.97
C ASN A 457 -5.46 -40.44 -33.77
N ALA A 458 -6.24 -41.28 -33.07
CA ALA A 458 -6.98 -42.41 -33.64
C ALA A 458 -8.27 -42.05 -34.41
N THR A 459 -8.50 -40.77 -34.72
CA THR A 459 -9.75 -40.25 -35.29
C THR A 459 -10.17 -40.90 -36.62
N ASN A 460 -9.24 -41.47 -37.40
CA ASN A 460 -9.54 -42.07 -38.71
C ASN A 460 -9.45 -43.61 -38.77
N ASN A 461 -8.71 -44.28 -37.88
CA ASN A 461 -8.60 -45.75 -37.88
C ASN A 461 -8.06 -46.28 -36.53
N PRO A 462 -8.87 -46.95 -35.70
CA PRO A 462 -8.45 -47.40 -34.36
C PRO A 462 -7.53 -48.63 -34.37
N ASP A 463 -7.45 -49.38 -35.48
CA ASP A 463 -6.74 -50.68 -35.59
C ASP A 463 -5.40 -50.61 -36.33
N LEU A 464 -4.63 -49.53 -36.16
CA LEU A 464 -3.32 -49.42 -36.82
C LEU A 464 -2.24 -50.27 -36.12
N GLU A 465 -2.06 -51.53 -36.52
CA GLU A 465 -1.01 -52.38 -35.93
C GLU A 465 0.41 -51.86 -36.21
N GLY A 466 1.29 -51.92 -35.21
CA GLY A 466 2.70 -51.48 -35.33
C GLY A 466 3.48 -52.17 -36.46
N ARG A 467 3.12 -53.41 -36.82
CA ARG A 467 3.72 -54.15 -37.95
C ARG A 467 3.45 -53.48 -39.30
N THR A 468 2.27 -52.90 -39.48
CA THR A 468 1.86 -52.20 -40.71
C THR A 468 2.65 -50.90 -40.88
N ILE A 469 2.87 -50.17 -39.78
CA ILE A 469 3.70 -48.96 -39.77
C ILE A 469 5.15 -49.30 -40.14
N GLN A 470 5.69 -50.37 -39.54
CA GLN A 470 7.05 -50.84 -39.81
C GLN A 470 7.27 -51.18 -41.29
N GLN A 471 6.35 -51.92 -41.92
CA GLN A 471 6.46 -52.29 -43.33
C GLN A 471 6.36 -51.08 -44.27
N LYS A 472 5.47 -50.12 -43.98
CA LYS A 472 5.33 -48.92 -44.80
C LYS A 472 6.55 -48.00 -44.70
N LEU A 473 7.16 -47.86 -43.51
CA LEU A 473 8.37 -47.05 -43.33
C LEU A 473 9.57 -47.64 -44.08
N LEU A 474 9.72 -48.96 -44.09
CA LEU A 474 10.76 -49.64 -44.87
C LEU A 474 10.59 -49.45 -46.39
N ARG A 475 9.35 -49.26 -46.86
CA ARG A 475 9.03 -49.06 -48.29
C ARG A 475 9.28 -47.61 -48.76
N ASN A 476 9.31 -46.64 -47.85
CA ASN A 476 9.48 -45.20 -48.17
C ASN A 476 10.95 -44.72 -48.14
N ASN A 477 11.91 -45.65 -48.32
CA ASN A 477 13.36 -45.42 -48.15
C ASN A 477 13.95 -44.37 -49.11
N GLU A 478 13.28 -44.06 -50.24
CA GLU A 478 13.76 -43.08 -51.23
C GLU A 478 13.54 -41.61 -50.86
N SER A 479 12.75 -41.32 -49.80
CA SER A 479 12.41 -39.96 -49.38
C SER A 479 13.31 -39.37 -48.27
N LEU A 480 14.33 -40.11 -47.83
CA LEU A 480 15.30 -39.65 -46.84
C LEU A 480 16.36 -38.74 -47.52
N ASP A 481 16.75 -37.65 -46.85
CA ASP A 481 17.68 -36.62 -47.36
C ASP A 481 19.01 -37.18 -47.89
N GLU A 482 19.65 -36.50 -48.86
CA GLU A 482 20.84 -37.01 -49.55
C GLU A 482 21.97 -37.40 -48.55
N GLY A 483 22.37 -38.67 -48.58
CA GLY A 483 23.43 -39.24 -47.74
C GLY A 483 22.97 -39.97 -46.48
N LEU A 484 21.66 -40.07 -46.20
CA LEU A 484 21.11 -40.90 -45.12
C LEU A 484 20.31 -42.06 -45.71
N ARG A 485 20.58 -43.30 -45.27
CA ARG A 485 19.86 -44.48 -45.76
C ARG A 485 19.25 -45.29 -44.61
N LEU A 486 17.97 -45.63 -44.73
CA LEU A 486 17.26 -46.43 -43.72
C LEU A 486 17.74 -47.89 -43.78
N HIS A 487 18.25 -48.41 -42.67
CA HIS A 487 18.73 -49.79 -42.56
C HIS A 487 17.69 -50.72 -41.91
N ARG A 488 17.17 -50.34 -40.73
CA ARG A 488 16.19 -51.13 -39.98
C ARG A 488 15.19 -50.22 -39.27
N VAL A 489 13.93 -50.62 -39.23
CA VAL A 489 12.89 -49.98 -38.42
C VAL A 489 12.20 -51.04 -37.58
N ASN A 490 11.94 -50.77 -36.30
CA ASN A 490 11.11 -51.60 -35.42
C ASN A 490 10.09 -50.72 -34.70
N VAL A 491 8.81 -51.12 -34.72
CA VAL A 491 7.70 -50.33 -34.16
C VAL A 491 6.99 -51.15 -33.10
N ARG A 492 6.92 -50.65 -31.87
CA ARG A 492 6.24 -51.31 -30.75
C ARG A 492 5.15 -50.40 -30.17
N ARG A 493 3.95 -50.94 -29.97
CA ARG A 493 2.86 -50.29 -29.23
C ARG A 493 3.08 -50.49 -27.73
N LEU A 494 2.87 -49.45 -26.92
CA LEU A 494 2.95 -49.54 -25.46
C LEU A 494 1.62 -50.08 -24.88
N GLY A 495 1.68 -50.96 -23.87
CA GLY A 495 0.51 -51.57 -23.22
C GLY A 495 -0.28 -50.61 -22.31
N ILE A 496 -1.51 -50.99 -21.93
CA ILE A 496 -2.42 -50.23 -21.04
C ILE A 496 -2.77 -51.03 -19.78
N CYS A 497 -3.02 -50.37 -18.65
CA CYS A 497 -3.73 -50.96 -17.51
C CYS A 497 -5.23 -50.89 -17.76
N HIS A 498 -5.96 -51.98 -17.51
CA HIS A 498 -7.42 -52.04 -17.66
C HIS A 498 -8.16 -51.37 -16.49
N ASP A 499 -9.44 -51.11 -16.69
CA ASP A 499 -10.32 -50.53 -15.67
C ASP A 499 -10.46 -51.47 -14.46
N ASP A 500 -10.41 -50.90 -13.26
CA ASP A 500 -10.42 -51.62 -11.99
C ASP A 500 -11.15 -50.82 -10.90
N GLU A 501 -11.71 -51.48 -9.89
CA GLU A 501 -12.51 -50.86 -8.81
C GLU A 501 -12.12 -51.41 -7.43
N ASP A 502 -10.82 -51.52 -7.19
CA ASP A 502 -10.23 -51.94 -5.91
C ASP A 502 -9.48 -50.76 -5.23
N PRO A 503 -9.83 -50.34 -3.99
CA PRO A 503 -10.95 -50.80 -3.16
C PRO A 503 -12.31 -50.21 -3.56
N LYS A 504 -13.39 -50.90 -3.17
CA LYS A 504 -14.79 -50.54 -3.51
C LYS A 504 -15.08 -49.05 -3.29
N GLY A 505 -15.53 -48.37 -4.35
CA GLY A 505 -15.87 -46.95 -4.35
C GLY A 505 -14.87 -46.05 -5.09
N TYR A 506 -13.66 -46.55 -5.38
CA TYR A 506 -12.66 -45.86 -6.21
C TYR A 506 -12.61 -46.47 -7.60
N LYS A 507 -12.98 -45.69 -8.63
CA LYS A 507 -12.97 -46.12 -10.03
C LYS A 507 -11.66 -45.74 -10.70
N TRP A 508 -10.90 -46.74 -11.12
CA TRP A 508 -9.66 -46.57 -11.87
C TRP A 508 -9.94 -46.83 -13.35
N PRO A 509 -9.91 -45.80 -14.23
CA PRO A 509 -10.14 -45.98 -15.65
C PRO A 509 -8.94 -46.63 -16.33
N ALA A 510 -9.16 -47.18 -17.53
CA ALA A 510 -8.07 -47.73 -18.32
C ALA A 510 -7.08 -46.63 -18.74
N ILE A 511 -5.82 -46.72 -18.30
CA ILE A 511 -4.78 -45.73 -18.59
C ILE A 511 -3.47 -46.39 -19.06
N GLN A 512 -2.63 -45.62 -19.74
CA GLN A 512 -1.25 -46.01 -20.03
C GLN A 512 -0.39 -45.95 -18.75
N PRO A 513 0.81 -46.54 -18.73
CA PRO A 513 1.69 -46.56 -17.56
C PRO A 513 2.10 -45.16 -17.10
N SER A 514 1.31 -44.64 -16.17
CA SER A 514 1.45 -43.36 -15.51
C SER A 514 0.73 -43.42 -14.17
N VAL A 515 0.87 -42.36 -13.38
CA VAL A 515 0.15 -42.21 -12.11
C VAL A 515 -1.23 -41.62 -12.40
N TYR A 516 -2.29 -42.29 -11.94
CA TYR A 516 -3.65 -41.77 -12.01
C TYR A 516 -4.13 -41.28 -10.66
N ASN A 517 -4.78 -40.11 -10.66
CA ASN A 517 -5.35 -39.51 -9.47
C ASN A 517 -6.88 -39.58 -9.55
N ALA A 518 -7.49 -40.44 -8.73
CA ALA A 518 -8.94 -40.58 -8.61
C ALA A 518 -9.47 -39.67 -7.48
N PRO A 519 -10.59 -38.96 -7.68
CA PRO A 519 -11.18 -38.14 -6.62
C PRO A 519 -11.69 -39.02 -5.47
N CYS A 520 -11.42 -38.63 -4.22
CA CYS A 520 -11.91 -39.37 -3.06
C CYS A 520 -13.47 -39.30 -3.01
N PRO A 521 -14.19 -40.43 -2.86
CA PRO A 521 -15.66 -40.42 -2.81
C PRO A 521 -16.18 -39.55 -1.67
N GLY A 522 -16.96 -38.51 -2.03
CA GLY A 522 -17.57 -37.59 -1.06
C GLY A 522 -16.69 -36.43 -0.56
N LYS A 523 -15.44 -36.27 -1.04
CA LYS A 523 -14.52 -35.18 -0.65
C LYS A 523 -13.97 -34.43 -1.90
N PRO A 524 -14.51 -33.25 -2.26
CA PRO A 524 -14.04 -32.49 -3.42
C PRO A 524 -12.67 -31.85 -3.15
N GLY A 525 -11.68 -32.11 -4.02
CA GLY A 525 -10.33 -31.51 -3.94
C GLY A 525 -9.23 -32.45 -3.42
N PHE A 526 -9.58 -33.60 -2.85
CA PHE A 526 -8.62 -34.64 -2.46
C PHE A 526 -8.62 -35.79 -3.47
N TYR A 527 -7.43 -36.34 -3.73
CA TYR A 527 -7.24 -37.39 -4.73
C TYR A 527 -6.45 -38.57 -4.13
N ALA A 528 -6.94 -39.80 -4.37
CA ALA A 528 -6.17 -41.02 -4.21
C ALA A 528 -5.33 -41.24 -5.45
N SER A 529 -4.08 -41.67 -5.30
CA SER A 529 -3.23 -41.98 -6.45
C SER A 529 -3.02 -43.48 -6.60
N ARG A 530 -2.96 -43.96 -7.83
CA ARG A 530 -2.57 -45.34 -8.14
C ARG A 530 -1.65 -45.31 -9.35
N THR A 531 -0.60 -46.13 -9.33
CA THR A 531 0.41 -46.14 -10.38
C THR A 531 0.25 -47.37 -11.26
N CYS A 532 0.16 -47.16 -12.57
CA CYS A 532 0.20 -48.23 -13.56
C CYS A 532 1.66 -48.52 -13.92
N HIS A 533 2.17 -49.71 -13.56
CA HIS A 533 3.54 -50.12 -13.79
C HIS A 533 3.69 -50.97 -15.07
N HIS A 534 4.86 -50.88 -15.70
CA HIS A 534 5.26 -51.80 -16.77
C HIS A 534 5.83 -53.09 -16.18
N ASP A 535 5.50 -54.23 -16.78
CA ASP A 535 6.22 -55.48 -16.50
C ASP A 535 7.63 -55.42 -17.12
N PRO A 536 8.70 -55.51 -16.31
CA PRO A 536 10.07 -55.48 -16.81
C PRO A 536 10.42 -56.66 -17.72
N ALA A 537 9.69 -57.79 -17.66
CA ALA A 537 9.92 -58.95 -18.52
C ALA A 537 9.14 -58.89 -19.85
N ASN A 538 7.98 -58.25 -19.88
CA ASN A 538 7.15 -58.13 -21.07
C ASN A 538 6.56 -56.71 -21.22
N THR A 539 7.26 -55.87 -21.99
CA THR A 539 6.91 -54.46 -22.24
C THR A 539 5.56 -54.20 -22.93
N SER A 540 4.82 -55.26 -23.30
CA SER A 540 3.46 -55.18 -23.83
C SER A 540 2.36 -55.34 -22.76
N LEU A 541 2.73 -55.72 -21.52
CA LEU A 541 1.84 -55.82 -20.37
C LEU A 541 2.08 -54.68 -19.38
N ALA A 542 0.99 -54.07 -18.92
CA ALA A 542 0.98 -53.10 -17.85
C ALA A 542 -0.02 -53.53 -16.77
N TYR A 543 0.31 -53.32 -15.50
CA TYR A 543 -0.51 -53.73 -14.36
C TYR A 543 -0.58 -52.63 -13.31
N TRP A 544 -1.68 -52.60 -12.55
CA TRP A 544 -1.87 -51.65 -11.46
C TRP A 544 -1.03 -52.03 -10.23
N GLY A 545 -0.26 -51.07 -9.73
CA GLY A 545 0.33 -51.14 -8.39
C GLY A 545 -0.72 -50.95 -7.28
N PRO A 546 -0.33 -51.12 -6.01
CA PRO A 546 -1.21 -50.86 -4.88
C PRO A 546 -1.65 -49.38 -4.85
N PRO A 547 -2.93 -49.07 -4.54
CA PRO A 547 -3.41 -47.70 -4.44
C PRO A 547 -2.88 -46.99 -3.18
N ASP A 548 -2.40 -45.76 -3.35
CA ASP A 548 -1.99 -44.88 -2.27
C ASP A 548 -3.17 -43.98 -1.86
N ILE A 549 -3.76 -44.33 -0.72
CA ILE A 549 -4.96 -43.72 -0.14
C ILE A 549 -4.59 -42.84 1.07
N SER A 550 -3.29 -42.61 1.33
CA SER A 550 -2.80 -41.80 2.45
C SER A 550 -3.48 -40.42 2.51
N ASN A 551 -3.56 -39.74 1.35
CA ASN A 551 -4.23 -38.44 1.19
C ASN A 551 -5.74 -38.47 1.47
N CYS A 552 -6.43 -39.60 1.27
CA CYS A 552 -7.86 -39.71 1.59
C CYS A 552 -8.11 -40.18 3.04
N SER A 553 -7.08 -40.72 3.72
CA SER A 553 -7.17 -41.33 5.06
C SER A 553 -6.82 -40.40 6.24
N SER A 554 -6.27 -39.21 5.98
CA SER A 554 -5.92 -38.26 7.05
C SER A 554 -7.14 -37.44 7.50
N GLU A 555 -7.97 -38.03 8.37
CA GLU A 555 -9.01 -37.29 9.10
C GLU A 555 -8.45 -36.02 9.77
N ALA A 556 -7.20 -36.06 10.25
CA ALA A 556 -6.54 -34.94 10.91
C ALA A 556 -6.24 -33.75 9.99
N ASN A 557 -5.75 -33.97 8.76
CA ASN A 557 -5.46 -32.89 7.81
C ASN A 557 -6.74 -32.22 7.30
N GLU A 558 -7.80 -33.00 7.08
CA GLU A 558 -9.09 -32.46 6.65
C GLU A 558 -9.76 -31.64 7.77
N VAL A 559 -9.77 -32.14 9.01
CA VAL A 559 -10.28 -31.40 10.17
C VAL A 559 -9.43 -30.15 10.43
N ALA A 560 -8.09 -30.24 10.35
CA ALA A 560 -7.20 -29.09 10.51
C ALA A 560 -7.43 -28.03 9.41
N ASN A 561 -7.61 -28.43 8.16
CA ASN A 561 -7.90 -27.50 7.05
C ASN A 561 -9.32 -26.88 7.17
N GLN A 562 -10.30 -27.64 7.65
CA GLN A 562 -11.62 -27.10 7.98
C GLN A 562 -11.53 -26.05 9.09
N ILE A 563 -10.77 -26.33 10.16
CA ILE A 563 -10.53 -25.37 11.25
C ILE A 563 -9.72 -24.16 10.76
N LEU A 564 -8.75 -24.35 9.86
CA LEU A 564 -7.99 -23.26 9.26
C LEU A 564 -8.91 -22.31 8.48
N ASN A 565 -9.85 -22.85 7.71
CA ASN A 565 -10.86 -22.05 7.01
C ASN A 565 -11.81 -21.32 7.97
N LEU A 566 -12.15 -21.92 9.11
CA LEU A 566 -12.96 -21.27 10.17
C LEU A 566 -12.19 -20.17 10.92
N THR A 567 -10.86 -20.20 10.89
CA THR A 567 -10.00 -19.21 11.56
C THR A 567 -9.39 -18.19 10.60
N GLY A 568 -9.74 -18.21 9.31
CA GLY A 568 -9.17 -17.31 8.30
C GLY A 568 -9.47 -15.82 8.51
N ASP A 569 -8.65 -14.95 7.92
CA ASP A 569 -8.72 -13.50 8.03
C ASP A 569 -10.11 -12.95 7.58
N GLY A 570 -10.77 -12.19 8.46
CA GLY A 570 -12.09 -11.60 8.23
C GLY A 570 -13.23 -12.16 9.09
N GLN A 571 -13.00 -13.25 9.84
CA GLN A 571 -13.96 -13.77 10.82
C GLN A 571 -13.65 -13.29 12.24
N THR A 572 -14.63 -12.71 12.94
CA THR A 572 -14.50 -12.36 14.36
C THR A 572 -14.84 -13.58 15.22
N LEU A 573 -13.81 -14.19 15.83
CA LEU A 573 -13.97 -15.33 16.72
C LEU A 573 -14.32 -14.86 18.14
N ASN A 574 -15.31 -15.49 18.77
CA ASN A 574 -15.68 -15.27 20.18
C ASN A 574 -14.94 -16.27 21.09
N SER A 575 -14.82 -15.99 22.40
CA SER A 575 -14.11 -16.85 23.36
C SER A 575 -14.55 -18.32 23.36
N ALA A 576 -15.86 -18.58 23.24
CA ALA A 576 -16.40 -19.95 23.17
C ALA A 576 -15.99 -20.70 21.89
N ASN A 577 -15.93 -20.00 20.76
CA ASN A 577 -15.47 -20.60 19.49
C ASN A 577 -13.98 -20.91 19.56
N ILE A 578 -13.18 -20.00 20.11
CA ILE A 578 -11.73 -20.18 20.30
C ILE A 578 -11.46 -21.39 21.20
N THR A 579 -12.17 -21.49 22.33
CA THR A 579 -12.01 -22.64 23.26
C THR A 579 -12.33 -23.97 22.57
N SER A 580 -13.43 -24.03 21.81
CA SER A 580 -13.79 -25.22 21.03
C SER A 580 -12.73 -25.57 19.98
N ILE A 581 -12.14 -24.57 19.31
CA ILE A 581 -11.11 -24.78 18.29
C ILE A 581 -9.83 -25.32 18.93
N VAL A 582 -9.38 -24.71 20.03
CA VAL A 582 -8.19 -25.14 20.77
C VAL A 582 -8.37 -26.58 21.27
N GLU A 583 -9.55 -26.94 21.78
CA GLU A 583 -9.84 -28.33 22.15
C GLU A 583 -9.78 -29.33 20.98
N GLN A 584 -10.29 -28.93 19.81
CA GLN A 584 -10.25 -29.79 18.62
C GLN A 584 -8.81 -29.99 18.13
N VAL A 585 -8.01 -28.92 18.12
CA VAL A 585 -6.58 -28.98 17.78
C VAL A 585 -5.82 -29.85 18.78
N LYS A 586 -6.08 -29.69 20.09
CA LYS A 586 -5.51 -30.56 21.13
C LYS A 586 -5.81 -32.03 20.88
N ARG A 587 -7.04 -32.38 20.50
CA ARG A 587 -7.39 -33.78 20.18
C ARG A 587 -6.61 -34.33 19.00
N ILE A 588 -6.33 -33.50 17.99
CA ILE A 588 -5.50 -33.87 16.83
C ILE A 588 -4.06 -34.14 17.29
N VAL A 589 -3.45 -33.18 18.01
CA VAL A 589 -2.08 -33.30 18.51
C VAL A 589 -1.91 -34.52 19.43
N ASN A 590 -2.91 -34.83 20.24
CA ASN A 590 -2.86 -35.94 21.19
C ASN A 590 -3.06 -37.32 20.53
N LYS A 591 -3.84 -37.39 19.44
CA LYS A 591 -4.14 -38.64 18.72
C LYS A 591 -2.98 -39.07 17.83
N GLU A 592 -2.26 -38.13 17.24
CA GLU A 592 -1.13 -38.40 16.36
C GLU A 592 0.15 -38.70 17.18
N GLY A 593 0.87 -39.76 16.78
CA GLY A 593 2.12 -40.18 17.42
C GLY A 593 3.33 -39.34 17.02
N ASN A 594 3.47 -39.09 15.71
CA ASN A 594 4.42 -38.16 15.10
C ASN A 594 3.64 -37.23 14.17
N ILE A 595 4.01 -35.96 14.12
CA ILE A 595 3.36 -34.93 13.33
C ILE A 595 4.31 -34.51 12.20
N ASP A 596 3.86 -34.66 10.95
CA ASP A 596 4.61 -34.19 9.79
C ASP A 596 4.70 -32.65 9.77
N ILE A 597 5.73 -32.11 9.12
CA ILE A 597 6.00 -30.67 9.01
C ILE A 597 4.81 -29.95 8.35
N THR A 598 4.15 -30.59 7.38
CA THR A 598 2.98 -30.02 6.68
C THR A 598 1.79 -29.82 7.62
N LEU A 599 1.42 -30.86 8.38
CA LEU A 599 0.37 -30.79 9.41
C LEU A 599 0.77 -29.82 10.53
N GLY A 600 2.03 -29.86 10.97
CA GLY A 600 2.56 -28.92 11.95
C GLY A 600 2.44 -27.46 11.51
N SER A 601 2.73 -27.16 10.24
CA SER A 601 2.56 -25.82 9.66
C SER A 601 1.08 -25.38 9.66
N THR A 602 0.16 -26.27 9.28
CA THR A 602 -1.28 -26.00 9.31
C THR A 602 -1.76 -25.69 10.73
N LEU A 603 -1.38 -26.51 11.72
CA LEU A 603 -1.76 -26.30 13.12
C LEU A 603 -1.18 -25.01 13.70
N MET A 604 0.07 -24.70 13.37
CA MET A 604 0.72 -23.44 13.76
C MET A 604 0.04 -22.22 13.14
N ASN A 605 -0.43 -22.30 11.89
CA ASN A 605 -1.20 -21.25 11.24
C ASN A 605 -2.55 -21.01 11.92
N ILE A 606 -3.24 -22.06 12.39
CA ILE A 606 -4.48 -21.94 13.18
C ILE A 606 -4.21 -21.12 14.46
N PHE A 607 -3.15 -21.44 15.20
CA PHE A 607 -2.78 -20.66 16.40
C PHE A 607 -2.37 -19.23 16.07
N SER A 608 -1.65 -19.01 14.95
CA SER A 608 -1.30 -17.67 14.46
C SER A 608 -2.54 -16.83 14.14
N ASN A 609 -3.58 -17.44 13.58
CA ASN A 609 -4.85 -16.78 13.30
C ASN A 609 -5.62 -16.48 14.59
N ILE A 610 -5.68 -17.42 15.53
CA ILE A 610 -6.30 -17.20 16.86
C ILE A 610 -5.67 -15.99 17.55
N LEU A 611 -4.33 -15.86 17.49
CA LEU A 611 -3.57 -14.72 18.03
C LEU A 611 -3.92 -13.34 17.43
N THR A 612 -4.69 -13.27 16.34
CA THR A 612 -5.22 -12.00 15.81
C THR A 612 -6.49 -11.52 16.52
N SER A 613 -7.13 -12.41 17.29
CA SER A 613 -8.36 -12.11 18.04
C SER A 613 -8.09 -11.12 19.18
N PRO A 614 -9.11 -10.39 19.65
CA PRO A 614 -8.95 -9.47 20.77
C PRO A 614 -8.47 -10.17 22.04
N ASP A 615 -7.58 -9.52 22.79
CA ASP A 615 -6.97 -10.04 24.03
C ASP A 615 -8.00 -10.65 25.00
N ARG A 616 -9.14 -9.98 25.24
CA ARG A 616 -10.20 -10.46 26.16
C ARG A 616 -10.77 -11.83 25.79
N ASP A 617 -10.78 -12.18 24.51
CA ASP A 617 -11.42 -13.39 23.98
C ASP A 617 -10.44 -14.58 24.01
N LEU A 618 -9.13 -14.31 24.16
CA LEU A 618 -8.05 -15.31 24.25
C LEU A 618 -7.76 -15.80 25.68
N LEU A 619 -8.23 -15.07 26.69
CA LEU A 619 -7.89 -15.31 28.09
C LEU A 619 -8.29 -16.73 28.56
N GLU A 620 -9.51 -17.16 28.20
CA GLU A 620 -10.10 -18.44 28.63
C GLU A 620 -9.36 -19.66 28.04
N SER A 621 -8.86 -19.57 26.81
CA SER A 621 -8.19 -20.68 26.12
C SER A 621 -6.65 -20.61 26.17
N SER A 622 -6.09 -19.58 26.83
CA SER A 622 -4.66 -19.25 26.80
C SER A 622 -3.74 -20.38 27.26
N SER A 623 -3.99 -20.91 28.46
CA SER A 623 -3.19 -21.99 29.07
C SER A 623 -3.22 -23.27 28.23
N GLU A 624 -4.39 -23.63 27.70
CA GLU A 624 -4.57 -24.83 26.89
C GLU A 624 -3.91 -24.69 25.50
N ALA A 625 -3.98 -23.50 24.90
CA ALA A 625 -3.30 -23.20 23.64
C ALA A 625 -1.78 -23.30 23.80
N LEU A 626 -1.19 -22.73 24.86
CA LEU A 626 0.25 -22.79 25.12
C LEU A 626 0.73 -24.24 25.32
N LYS A 627 0.01 -25.04 26.12
CA LYS A 627 0.33 -26.46 26.32
C LYS A 627 0.25 -27.26 25.02
N THR A 628 -0.75 -26.98 24.19
CA THR A 628 -0.94 -27.67 22.90
C THR A 628 0.18 -27.31 21.91
N ILE A 629 0.64 -26.05 21.89
CA ILE A 629 1.78 -25.63 21.06
C ILE A 629 3.08 -26.32 21.51
N ASP A 630 3.32 -26.43 22.82
CA ASP A 630 4.49 -27.13 23.35
C ASP A 630 4.45 -28.64 23.03
N GLU A 631 3.28 -29.29 23.15
CA GLU A 631 3.12 -30.70 22.82
C GLU A 631 3.27 -30.97 21.32
N LEU A 632 2.75 -30.06 20.48
CA LEU A 632 2.95 -30.08 19.03
C LEU A 632 4.44 -30.04 18.68
N ALA A 633 5.19 -29.11 19.28
CA ALA A 633 6.63 -28.96 19.03
C ALA A 633 7.41 -30.24 19.33
N PHE A 634 7.04 -30.95 20.39
CA PHE A 634 7.68 -32.20 20.78
C PHE A 634 7.45 -33.34 19.77
N LYS A 635 6.25 -33.39 19.16
CA LYS A 635 5.81 -34.45 18.24
C LYS A 635 6.20 -34.25 16.77
N ILE A 636 6.75 -33.09 16.39
CA ILE A 636 7.20 -32.84 15.01
C ILE A 636 8.25 -33.87 14.59
N ASP A 637 8.09 -34.49 13.43
CA ASP A 637 9.05 -35.46 12.92
C ASP A 637 10.30 -34.80 12.32
N LEU A 638 11.47 -35.36 12.61
CA LEU A 638 12.78 -34.93 12.14
C LEU A 638 13.34 -36.05 11.26
N HIS A 639 12.73 -36.26 10.08
CA HIS A 639 12.98 -37.44 9.25
C HIS A 639 14.39 -37.51 8.62
N SER A 640 15.20 -36.44 8.67
CA SER A 640 16.61 -36.42 8.17
C SER A 640 17.42 -35.13 8.43
N THR A 641 16.80 -34.04 8.90
CA THR A 641 17.48 -32.76 9.16
C THR A 641 17.82 -32.57 10.65
N SER A 642 18.93 -31.89 10.95
CA SER A 642 19.33 -31.56 12.33
C SER A 642 18.43 -30.50 12.98
N HIS A 643 17.70 -29.73 12.16
CA HIS A 643 16.77 -28.69 12.61
C HIS A 643 15.59 -28.53 11.65
N VAL A 644 14.47 -28.00 12.16
CA VAL A 644 13.24 -27.66 11.44
C VAL A 644 12.77 -26.28 11.91
N ASN A 645 12.32 -25.45 10.97
CA ASN A 645 11.73 -24.15 11.22
C ASN A 645 10.30 -24.07 10.64
N ILE A 646 9.35 -23.66 11.47
CA ILE A 646 7.96 -23.40 11.07
C ILE A 646 7.65 -21.95 11.43
N THR A 647 7.52 -21.10 10.43
CA THR A 647 7.30 -19.66 10.62
C THR A 647 5.91 -19.28 10.13
N THR A 648 5.22 -18.44 10.89
CA THR A 648 3.90 -17.88 10.57
C THR A 648 3.92 -16.37 10.83
N ARG A 649 2.80 -15.68 10.60
CA ARG A 649 2.68 -14.23 10.79
C ARG A 649 2.85 -13.77 12.24
N ASN A 650 2.31 -14.52 13.20
CA ASN A 650 2.31 -14.12 14.61
C ASN A 650 3.12 -15.07 15.52
N LEU A 651 3.51 -16.23 15.02
CA LEU A 651 4.16 -17.30 15.77
C LEU A 651 5.29 -17.93 14.94
N ALA A 652 6.37 -18.34 15.59
CA ALA A 652 7.44 -19.05 14.91
C ALA A 652 7.98 -20.15 15.83
N LEU A 653 8.19 -21.36 15.31
CA LEU A 653 8.67 -22.52 16.04
C LEU A 653 9.91 -23.09 15.36
N GLY A 654 10.99 -23.24 16.14
CA GLY A 654 12.21 -23.90 15.74
C GLY A 654 12.43 -25.15 16.59
N VAL A 655 12.73 -26.28 15.96
CA VAL A 655 13.09 -27.52 16.66
C VAL A 655 14.46 -27.96 16.16
N SER A 656 15.38 -28.22 17.07
CA SER A 656 16.75 -28.66 16.76
C SER A 656 17.09 -29.93 17.53
N SER A 657 17.80 -30.87 16.90
CA SER A 657 18.34 -32.04 17.57
C SER A 657 19.54 -31.65 18.43
N VAL A 658 19.53 -32.05 19.70
CA VAL A 658 20.65 -31.82 20.62
C VAL A 658 21.41 -33.13 20.79
N SER A 659 22.69 -33.14 20.40
CA SER A 659 23.57 -34.29 20.62
C SER A 659 24.39 -34.07 21.90
N PRO A 660 24.54 -35.08 22.78
CA PRO A 660 25.31 -34.94 24.02
C PRO A 660 26.82 -34.75 23.82
N GLU A 661 27.35 -35.07 22.62
CA GLU A 661 28.79 -35.19 22.36
C GLU A 661 29.41 -33.91 21.76
N THR A 662 28.60 -33.05 21.15
CA THR A 662 29.06 -31.80 20.51
C THR A 662 28.70 -30.61 21.40
N ASN A 663 29.68 -30.08 22.13
CA ASN A 663 29.58 -28.80 22.86
C ASN A 663 29.53 -27.58 21.91
N GLU A 664 28.74 -27.66 20.85
CA GLU A 664 28.45 -26.50 20.01
C GLU A 664 27.49 -25.60 20.77
N ILE A 665 27.91 -24.36 20.98
CA ILE A 665 27.10 -23.33 21.63
C ILE A 665 25.84 -23.16 20.77
N SER A 666 24.72 -23.72 21.23
CA SER A 666 23.44 -23.66 20.53
C SER A 666 22.88 -22.25 20.65
N ASN A 667 23.25 -21.40 19.70
CA ASN A 667 22.76 -20.04 19.57
C ASN A 667 21.51 -20.07 18.69
N PHE A 668 20.38 -19.70 19.26
CA PHE A 668 19.18 -19.47 18.48
C PHE A 668 18.97 -17.97 18.33
N SER A 669 18.76 -17.50 17.11
CA SER A 669 18.37 -16.12 16.88
C SER A 669 17.24 -16.04 15.87
N ILE A 670 16.36 -15.06 16.07
CA ILE A 670 15.23 -14.79 15.18
C ILE A 670 15.22 -13.32 14.84
N GLY A 671 15.12 -13.01 13.55
CA GLY A 671 15.16 -11.67 13.03
C GLY A 671 14.22 -11.48 11.85
N LEU A 672 14.07 -10.23 11.42
CA LEU A 672 13.43 -9.93 10.15
C LEU A 672 14.46 -10.16 9.04
N PRO A 673 14.09 -10.80 7.93
CA PRO A 673 14.98 -10.96 6.79
C PRO A 673 15.36 -9.60 6.23
N SER A 674 16.60 -9.47 5.75
CA SER A 674 17.14 -8.25 5.14
C SER A 674 16.44 -7.85 3.82
N ASN A 675 15.58 -8.72 3.28
CA ASN A 675 14.93 -8.62 1.96
C ASN A 675 13.44 -8.19 1.98
N ASN A 676 12.97 -7.43 2.97
CA ASN A 676 11.58 -6.95 3.06
C ASN A 676 10.49 -8.04 3.11
N GLU A 677 10.83 -9.33 3.24
CA GLU A 677 9.84 -10.39 3.46
C GLU A 677 9.21 -10.26 4.86
N SER A 678 7.90 -10.53 4.96
CA SER A 678 7.09 -10.37 6.18
C SER A 678 7.17 -11.54 7.16
N TYR A 679 7.93 -12.58 6.84
CA TYR A 679 8.10 -13.78 7.65
C TYR A 679 9.39 -13.72 8.48
N PHE A 680 9.35 -14.24 9.70
CA PHE A 680 10.54 -14.30 10.56
C PHE A 680 11.56 -15.29 10.01
N GLN A 681 12.85 -14.94 10.06
CA GLN A 681 13.94 -15.86 9.74
C GLN A 681 14.60 -16.33 11.04
N MET A 682 14.76 -17.65 11.18
CA MET A 682 15.47 -18.27 12.30
C MET A 682 16.87 -18.70 11.87
N ASP A 683 17.86 -18.47 12.73
CA ASP A 683 19.25 -18.93 12.59
C ASP A 683 19.66 -19.71 13.84
N PHE A 684 20.29 -20.87 13.63
CA PHE A 684 20.74 -21.81 14.65
C PHE A 684 22.28 -21.87 14.81
N GLU A 685 23.04 -21.17 13.95
CA GLU A 685 24.50 -21.30 13.88
C GLU A 685 25.23 -19.96 14.00
N SER A 686 24.65 -18.85 13.49
CA SER A 686 25.28 -17.54 13.52
C SER A 686 24.40 -16.49 14.20
N GLY A 687 25.00 -15.64 15.04
CA GLY A 687 24.27 -14.50 15.60
C GLY A 687 23.92 -13.54 14.46
N GLN A 688 22.66 -13.52 14.04
CA GLN A 688 22.16 -12.64 12.99
C GLN A 688 22.53 -11.17 13.27
N MET A 689 22.76 -10.37 12.24
CA MET A 689 23.05 -8.94 12.39
C MET A 689 21.75 -8.21 12.81
N ASP A 690 21.60 -7.93 14.12
CA ASP A 690 20.42 -7.32 14.77
C ASP A 690 19.16 -8.23 14.90
N PRO A 691 19.20 -9.29 15.74
CA PRO A 691 18.05 -10.18 15.94
C PRO A 691 16.94 -9.52 16.79
N LEU A 692 15.68 -9.84 16.48
CA LEU A 692 14.53 -9.47 17.31
C LEU A 692 14.56 -10.19 18.67
N ALA A 693 15.00 -11.44 18.68
CA ALA A 693 15.29 -12.17 19.90
C ALA A 693 16.39 -13.21 19.67
N SER A 694 17.15 -13.53 20.71
CA SER A 694 18.11 -14.63 20.70
C SER A 694 18.22 -15.31 22.04
N VAL A 695 18.47 -16.61 22.01
CA VAL A 695 18.72 -17.46 23.18
C VAL A 695 20.07 -18.12 22.99
N ILE A 696 20.92 -17.97 23.99
CA ILE A 696 22.25 -18.56 24.05
C ILE A 696 22.25 -19.53 25.21
N LEU A 697 22.29 -20.82 24.88
CA LEU A 697 22.33 -21.90 25.87
C LEU A 697 23.75 -22.08 26.43
N PRO A 698 23.92 -22.30 27.74
CA PRO A 698 25.23 -22.54 28.34
C PRO A 698 25.77 -23.92 27.93
N PRO A 699 27.09 -24.10 27.83
CA PRO A 699 27.70 -25.40 27.47
C PRO A 699 27.50 -26.47 28.55
N ASN A 700 27.33 -26.09 29.82
CA ASN A 700 27.20 -27.00 30.97
C ASN A 700 25.73 -27.43 31.24
N LEU A 701 24.87 -27.37 30.22
CA LEU A 701 23.42 -27.51 30.36
C LEU A 701 22.97 -28.90 30.82
N LEU A 702 23.71 -29.94 30.42
CA LEU A 702 23.37 -31.34 30.67
C LEU A 702 24.18 -31.96 31.84
N GLU A 703 25.08 -31.20 32.48
CA GLU A 703 26.01 -31.74 33.51
C GLU A 703 25.30 -32.20 34.79
N ASN A 704 24.10 -31.69 35.10
CA ASN A 704 23.40 -31.93 36.37
C ASN A 704 22.13 -32.80 36.21
N LEU A 705 21.91 -33.41 35.04
CA LEU A 705 20.77 -34.28 34.74
C LEU A 705 21.06 -35.73 35.13
N SER A 706 20.03 -36.49 35.52
CA SER A 706 20.15 -37.92 35.79
C SER A 706 20.46 -38.70 34.50
N GLU A 707 21.09 -39.89 34.58
CA GLU A 707 21.35 -40.73 33.40
C GLU A 707 20.06 -41.10 32.64
N GLU A 708 18.91 -41.20 33.34
CA GLU A 708 17.60 -41.47 32.72
C GLU A 708 17.07 -40.25 31.94
N ASP A 709 17.22 -39.04 32.50
CA ASP A 709 16.77 -37.79 31.87
C ASP A 709 17.67 -37.38 30.69
N SER A 710 18.97 -37.67 30.76
CA SER A 710 19.92 -37.43 29.68
C SER A 710 19.58 -38.21 28.40
N VAL A 711 19.02 -39.42 28.53
CA VAL A 711 18.57 -40.24 27.39
C VAL A 711 17.28 -39.70 26.74
N LEU A 712 16.46 -38.97 27.52
CA LEU A 712 15.20 -38.36 27.06
C LEU A 712 15.43 -37.00 26.37
N VAL A 713 16.53 -36.32 26.66
CA VAL A 713 16.90 -35.05 26.04
C VAL A 713 17.53 -35.29 24.67
N LYS A 714 16.71 -35.21 23.62
CA LYS A 714 17.15 -35.34 22.21
C LYS A 714 16.94 -34.08 21.38
N ARG A 715 16.18 -33.12 21.89
CA ARG A 715 15.63 -32.00 21.10
C ARG A 715 15.56 -30.72 21.94
N ALA A 716 15.95 -29.60 21.36
CA ALA A 716 15.69 -28.26 21.85
C ALA A 716 14.59 -27.63 21.00
N GLN A 717 13.62 -26.99 21.65
CA GLN A 717 12.55 -26.25 21.00
C GLN A 717 12.63 -24.77 21.36
N PHE A 718 12.37 -23.93 20.37
CA PHE A 718 12.38 -22.47 20.47
C PHE A 718 11.09 -21.93 19.86
N THR A 719 10.27 -21.26 20.66
CA THR A 719 9.01 -20.69 20.20
C THR A 719 9.05 -19.18 20.36
N PHE A 720 8.75 -18.44 19.31
CA PHE A 720 8.70 -16.98 19.30
C PHE A 720 7.28 -16.50 19.05
N PHE A 721 6.79 -15.60 19.91
CA PHE A 721 5.47 -15.01 19.83
C PHE A 721 5.60 -13.50 19.52
N ASN A 722 5.11 -13.11 18.34
CA ASN A 722 5.02 -11.71 17.93
C ASN A 722 3.92 -10.95 18.71
N LYS A 723 2.80 -11.64 18.97
CA LYS A 723 1.64 -11.12 19.70
C LYS A 723 1.60 -11.68 21.12
N THR A 724 1.18 -10.84 22.06
CA THR A 724 1.21 -11.14 23.49
C THR A 724 -0.14 -11.57 24.08
N GLY A 725 -1.17 -11.73 23.25
CA GLY A 725 -2.56 -11.96 23.70
C GLY A 725 -2.77 -13.21 24.56
N LEU A 726 -1.92 -14.25 24.44
CA LEU A 726 -2.00 -15.46 25.28
C LEU A 726 -1.37 -15.30 26.67
N PHE A 727 -0.65 -14.19 26.95
CA PHE A 727 0.13 -14.01 28.18
C PHE A 727 -0.42 -12.88 29.05
N GLN A 728 -1.69 -13.02 29.46
CA GLN A 728 -2.40 -12.01 30.25
C GLN A 728 -2.45 -12.36 31.73
N ASP A 729 -1.85 -11.50 32.56
CA ASP A 729 -1.94 -11.62 34.01
C ASP A 729 -3.13 -10.80 34.55
N VAL A 730 -4.18 -11.50 34.98
CA VAL A 730 -5.38 -10.91 35.60
C VAL A 730 -5.10 -10.44 37.05
N GLY A 731 -4.00 -10.92 37.65
CA GLY A 731 -3.70 -10.79 39.08
C GLY A 731 -2.84 -9.57 39.47
N THR A 732 -1.96 -9.04 38.60
CA THR A 732 -1.12 -7.89 38.95
C THR A 732 -1.21 -6.70 37.98
N LYS A 733 -1.75 -5.58 38.46
CA LYS A 733 -1.73 -4.26 37.78
C LYS A 733 -0.33 -3.61 37.74
N LYS A 734 0.76 -4.38 37.83
CA LYS A 734 2.11 -3.87 38.11
C LYS A 734 3.13 -4.07 36.98
N GLY A 735 2.68 -4.26 35.74
CA GLY A 735 3.55 -4.08 34.59
C GLY A 735 2.89 -4.44 33.27
N THR A 736 3.08 -3.63 32.23
CA THR A 736 2.72 -3.98 30.86
C THR A 736 3.90 -4.66 30.17
N LEU A 737 3.62 -5.71 29.41
CA LEU A 737 4.59 -6.41 28.58
C LEU A 737 4.99 -5.51 27.39
N VAL A 738 6.30 -5.24 27.23
CA VAL A 738 6.83 -4.35 26.17
C VAL A 738 7.73 -5.08 25.17
N SER A 739 7.91 -6.38 25.35
CA SER A 739 8.72 -7.22 24.47
C SER A 739 7.87 -8.24 23.72
N TYR A 740 8.50 -8.86 22.73
CA TYR A 740 8.06 -10.17 22.25
C TYR A 740 8.23 -11.23 23.35
N VAL A 741 7.53 -12.36 23.23
CA VAL A 741 7.66 -13.49 24.15
C VAL A 741 8.40 -14.61 23.45
N MET A 742 9.34 -15.22 24.15
CA MET A 742 10.20 -16.28 23.62
C MET A 742 10.28 -17.43 24.60
N ALA A 743 9.95 -18.62 24.15
CA ALA A 743 10.03 -19.83 24.94
C ALA A 743 11.19 -20.69 24.48
N CYS A 744 11.87 -21.32 25.43
CA CYS A 744 12.89 -22.32 25.16
C CYS A 744 12.69 -23.49 26.11
N SER A 745 12.62 -24.71 25.57
CA SER A 745 12.55 -25.94 26.34
C SER A 745 13.44 -27.00 25.70
N ILE A 746 13.88 -27.96 26.52
CA ILE A 746 14.76 -29.05 26.08
C ILE A 746 14.12 -30.35 26.55
N GLY A 747 13.59 -31.10 25.59
CA GLY A 747 12.68 -32.20 25.87
C GLY A 747 11.40 -31.76 26.61
N ASN A 748 10.74 -32.73 27.24
CA ASN A 748 9.53 -32.52 28.04
C ASN A 748 9.84 -32.32 29.54
N ILE A 749 11.04 -31.83 29.88
CA ILE A 749 11.49 -31.59 31.25
C ILE A 749 11.84 -30.11 31.43
N THR A 750 11.45 -29.53 32.57
CA THR A 750 11.85 -28.17 32.93
C THR A 750 13.17 -28.22 33.69
N ILE A 751 14.27 -27.80 33.06
CA ILE A 751 15.58 -27.73 33.71
C ILE A 751 15.63 -26.49 34.61
N GLN A 752 15.96 -26.68 35.89
CA GLN A 752 16.07 -25.62 36.91
C GLN A 752 17.46 -25.67 37.57
N ASP A 753 17.85 -24.58 38.23
CA ASP A 753 19.12 -24.43 38.97
C ASP A 753 20.39 -24.67 38.13
N LEU A 754 20.40 -24.09 36.92
CA LEU A 754 21.58 -24.07 36.05
C LEU A 754 22.74 -23.31 36.72
N LYS A 755 23.93 -23.92 36.66
CA LYS A 755 25.19 -23.36 37.18
C LYS A 755 25.59 -22.10 36.42
N ASP A 756 25.48 -22.14 35.09
CA ASP A 756 25.66 -20.99 34.21
C ASP A 756 24.28 -20.59 33.66
N PRO A 757 23.89 -19.31 33.75
CA PRO A 757 22.57 -18.89 33.32
C PRO A 757 22.44 -18.88 31.80
N VAL A 758 21.23 -19.19 31.33
CA VAL A 758 20.82 -18.99 29.93
C VAL A 758 20.76 -17.50 29.66
N ARG A 759 21.39 -17.07 28.56
CA ARG A 759 21.40 -15.67 28.14
C ARG A 759 20.36 -15.45 27.05
N ILE A 760 19.37 -14.63 27.36
CA ILE A 760 18.24 -14.33 26.48
C ILE A 760 18.28 -12.85 26.14
N LYS A 761 18.32 -12.50 24.87
CA LYS A 761 18.31 -11.12 24.40
C LYS A 761 17.04 -10.90 23.58
N ILE A 762 16.23 -9.90 23.91
CA ILE A 762 14.98 -9.61 23.17
C ILE A 762 14.86 -8.11 22.96
N LYS A 763 14.46 -7.74 21.75
CA LYS A 763 14.20 -6.37 21.32
C LYS A 763 12.83 -5.90 21.82
N HIS A 764 12.76 -4.65 22.24
CA HIS A 764 11.51 -4.03 22.67
C HIS A 764 10.59 -3.79 21.46
N THR A 765 9.29 -4.05 21.61
CA THR A 765 8.27 -3.74 20.59
C THR A 765 8.11 -2.24 20.38
N ARG A 766 8.54 -1.43 21.36
CA ARG A 766 8.55 0.03 21.33
C ARG A 766 9.95 0.53 21.67
N THR A 767 10.49 1.43 20.86
CA THR A 767 11.79 2.10 21.05
C THR A 767 11.73 3.16 22.15
N GLN A 768 11.41 2.73 23.38
CA GLN A 768 11.29 3.59 24.54
C GLN A 768 12.30 3.13 25.59
N ALA A 769 13.19 4.02 26.05
CA ALA A 769 14.29 3.66 26.95
C ALA A 769 13.79 3.07 28.27
N VAL A 770 13.74 1.75 28.46
CA VAL A 770 13.18 1.15 29.69
C VAL A 770 14.24 1.23 30.82
N PRO A 771 14.08 2.08 31.88
CA PRO A 771 15.18 2.36 32.79
C PRO A 771 15.51 1.23 33.78
N TYR A 772 14.64 0.21 33.93
CA TYR A 772 14.83 -0.93 34.85
C TYR A 772 14.16 -2.24 34.37
N PRO A 773 14.54 -2.81 33.22
CA PRO A 773 13.83 -3.96 32.66
C PRO A 773 13.74 -5.12 33.68
N ILE A 774 12.55 -5.73 33.80
CA ILE A 774 12.30 -6.86 34.71
C ILE A 774 12.20 -8.11 33.84
N CYS A 775 13.16 -9.00 34.00
CA CYS A 775 13.14 -10.30 33.36
C CYS A 775 12.15 -11.20 34.10
N ALA A 776 11.15 -11.72 33.39
CA ALA A 776 10.15 -12.62 33.93
C ALA A 776 9.96 -13.84 33.01
N PHE A 777 9.34 -14.87 33.56
CA PHE A 777 8.92 -16.04 32.83
C PHE A 777 7.46 -16.36 33.16
N TRP A 778 6.78 -17.02 32.24
CA TRP A 778 5.39 -17.41 32.36
C TRP A 778 5.29 -18.78 33.06
N ASP A 779 4.78 -18.77 34.28
CA ASP A 779 4.57 -19.96 35.10
C ASP A 779 3.13 -20.48 34.92
N LEU A 780 2.98 -21.58 34.16
CA LEU A 780 1.69 -22.21 33.85
C LEU A 780 1.02 -22.90 35.05
N ASN A 781 1.75 -23.14 36.15
CA ASN A 781 1.27 -23.94 37.28
C ASN A 781 0.61 -23.10 38.40
N LYS A 782 0.64 -21.77 38.29
CA LYS A 782 0.02 -20.85 39.27
C LYS A 782 -1.32 -20.28 38.78
N ASN A 783 -2.10 -19.74 39.72
CA ASN A 783 -3.47 -19.21 39.51
C ASN A 783 -4.45 -20.24 38.89
N GLU A 784 -4.68 -21.38 39.56
CA GLU A 784 -5.62 -22.42 39.08
C GLU A 784 -5.34 -22.93 37.65
N GLY A 785 -4.09 -22.77 37.17
CA GLY A 785 -3.68 -23.18 35.83
C GLY A 785 -3.87 -22.11 34.74
N SER A 786 -4.25 -20.87 35.09
CA SER A 786 -4.39 -19.75 34.14
C SER A 786 -3.07 -19.07 33.77
N GLY A 787 -1.98 -19.39 34.48
CA GLY A 787 -0.65 -18.83 34.24
C GLY A 787 -0.39 -17.48 34.92
N PHE A 788 0.88 -17.18 35.21
CA PHE A 788 1.32 -15.93 35.86
C PHE A 788 2.78 -15.55 35.51
N TRP A 789 3.08 -14.25 35.42
CA TRP A 789 4.45 -13.75 35.23
C TRP A 789 5.26 -13.81 36.53
N ASN A 790 6.24 -14.70 36.60
CA ASN A 790 7.12 -14.88 37.75
C ASN A 790 8.54 -14.37 37.44
N THR A 791 9.20 -13.77 38.43
CA THR A 791 10.56 -13.20 38.29
C THR A 791 11.63 -14.07 38.95
N SER A 792 11.25 -15.16 39.61
CA SER A 792 12.22 -16.04 40.29
C SER A 792 13.21 -16.66 39.31
N GLY A 793 14.51 -16.51 39.60
CA GLY A 793 15.57 -17.13 38.81
C GLY A 793 16.02 -16.35 37.57
N CYS A 794 15.41 -15.20 37.27
CA CYS A 794 15.75 -14.36 36.11
C CYS A 794 16.17 -12.93 36.54
N VAL A 795 17.28 -12.43 35.99
CA VAL A 795 17.81 -11.09 36.31
C VAL A 795 18.25 -10.37 35.03
N ALA A 796 17.98 -9.06 34.94
CA ALA A 796 18.44 -8.24 33.83
C ALA A 796 19.96 -7.98 33.89
N HIS A 797 20.63 -8.17 32.77
CA HIS A 797 22.06 -7.94 32.60
C HIS A 797 22.36 -6.46 32.35
N LYS A 798 23.58 -6.03 32.70
CA LYS A 798 24.03 -4.63 32.58
C LYS A 798 24.14 -4.12 31.14
N ASP A 799 24.18 -5.03 30.17
CA ASP A 799 24.24 -4.72 28.73
C ASP A 799 22.86 -4.40 28.12
N SER A 800 21.82 -4.28 28.94
CA SER A 800 20.48 -3.91 28.47
C SER A 800 20.44 -2.42 28.06
N ASP A 801 19.85 -2.13 26.90
CA ASP A 801 19.76 -0.80 26.29
C ASP A 801 18.28 -0.37 26.11
N ALA A 802 18.06 0.83 25.58
CA ALA A 802 16.73 1.37 25.32
C ALA A 802 15.91 0.55 24.30
N SER A 803 16.57 -0.14 23.37
CA SER A 803 15.95 -0.95 22.32
C SER A 803 15.90 -2.44 22.64
N GLU A 804 16.69 -2.94 23.58
CA GLU A 804 16.87 -4.36 23.83
C GLU A 804 17.19 -4.64 25.29
N THR A 805 16.67 -5.75 25.83
CA THR A 805 17.01 -6.22 27.17
C THR A 805 17.70 -7.57 27.07
N VAL A 806 18.74 -7.76 27.87
CA VAL A 806 19.44 -9.04 28.03
C VAL A 806 19.11 -9.61 29.41
N CYS A 807 18.50 -10.79 29.45
CA CYS A 807 18.12 -11.52 30.66
C CYS A 807 19.05 -12.71 30.89
N LEU A 808 19.40 -12.93 32.16
CA LEU A 808 20.11 -14.11 32.63
C LEU A 808 19.15 -14.92 33.50
N CYS A 809 18.81 -16.14 33.07
CA CYS A 809 17.90 -17.03 33.78
C CYS A 809 18.58 -18.35 34.14
N ASN A 810 18.35 -18.87 35.35
CA ASN A 810 18.92 -20.14 35.82
C ASN A 810 18.02 -21.36 35.53
N HIS A 811 17.02 -21.23 34.67
CA HIS A 811 16.10 -22.28 34.26
C HIS A 811 15.73 -22.12 32.78
N LEU A 812 15.01 -23.10 32.21
CA LEU A 812 14.45 -23.06 30.85
C LEU A 812 12.92 -23.10 30.92
N THR A 813 12.26 -22.02 30.52
CA THR A 813 10.78 -21.87 30.53
C THR A 813 10.31 -20.90 29.42
N HIS A 814 9.03 -20.51 29.45
CA HIS A 814 8.46 -19.47 28.59
C HIS A 814 8.90 -18.07 29.09
N PHE A 815 9.77 -17.36 28.38
CA PHE A 815 10.32 -16.07 28.84
C PHE A 815 9.63 -14.87 28.19
N GLY A 816 9.33 -13.85 28.98
CA GLY A 816 8.83 -12.56 28.49
C GLY A 816 9.34 -11.43 29.37
N ILE A 817 9.77 -10.34 28.75
CA ILE A 817 10.33 -9.20 29.50
C ILE A 817 9.19 -8.26 29.89
N LEU A 818 8.90 -8.22 31.17
CA LEU A 818 7.98 -7.24 31.71
C LEU A 818 8.72 -5.91 31.89
N MET A 819 8.20 -4.82 31.31
CA MET A 819 8.33 -3.46 31.86
C MET A 819 7.65 -2.38 31.01
N ASP A 820 6.47 -1.98 31.45
CA ASP A 820 6.20 -0.57 31.76
C ASP A 820 5.26 -0.53 32.97
N LEU A 821 5.61 0.30 33.95
CA LEU A 821 4.85 0.52 35.18
C LEU A 821 4.35 1.96 35.24
N GLN A 822 3.94 2.58 34.13
CA GLN A 822 3.12 3.81 34.18
C GLN A 822 2.46 4.14 32.82
N GLY A 823 1.13 4.23 32.86
CA GLY A 823 0.26 4.37 31.69
C GLY A 823 0.53 5.58 30.79
N THR A 824 0.44 5.33 29.48
CA THR A 824 -0.04 6.22 28.41
C THR A 824 -0.03 7.74 28.67
N ALA A 825 1.14 8.35 28.46
CA ALA A 825 1.24 9.66 27.82
C ALA A 825 2.35 9.56 26.77
N SER A 826 2.06 9.96 25.53
CA SER A 826 3.00 9.94 24.40
C SER A 826 4.38 10.46 24.80
N GLN A 827 5.39 9.59 24.76
CA GLN A 827 6.74 9.89 25.22
C GLN A 827 7.31 11.11 24.50
N LEU A 828 7.56 12.19 25.25
CA LEU A 828 8.56 13.18 24.87
C LEU A 828 9.94 12.57 25.08
N ASP A 829 10.80 12.72 24.08
CA ASP A 829 12.24 12.45 24.16
C ASP A 829 12.83 12.97 25.49
N SER A 830 13.78 12.25 26.09
CA SER A 830 14.36 12.60 27.40
C SER A 830 14.96 14.01 27.40
N LYS A 831 15.49 14.45 26.25
CA LYS A 831 15.96 15.81 26.01
C LYS A 831 14.84 16.84 26.06
N ASN A 832 13.71 16.58 25.42
CA ASN A 832 12.55 17.46 25.44
C ASN A 832 11.95 17.54 26.85
N THR A 833 11.91 16.42 27.57
CA THR A 833 11.43 16.37 28.97
C THR A 833 12.31 17.23 29.88
N LYS A 834 13.64 17.08 29.82
CA LYS A 834 14.57 17.94 30.59
C LYS A 834 14.37 19.42 30.27
N VAL A 835 14.30 19.78 28.99
CA VAL A 835 14.09 21.18 28.57
C VAL A 835 12.75 21.73 29.07
N LEU A 836 11.68 20.94 29.00
CA LEU A 836 10.34 21.36 29.44
C LEU A 836 10.30 21.55 30.97
N THR A 837 10.95 20.67 31.73
CA THR A 837 11.11 20.81 33.18
C THR A 837 11.89 22.08 33.53
N PHE A 838 12.99 22.38 32.82
CA PHE A 838 13.72 23.65 33.02
C PHE A 838 12.87 24.88 32.72
N ILE A 839 12.14 24.88 31.61
CA ILE A 839 11.24 25.99 31.24
C ILE A 839 10.17 26.20 32.31
N THR A 840 9.56 25.11 32.79
CA THR A 840 8.48 25.16 33.77
C THR A 840 8.99 25.63 35.12
N ASN A 841 10.11 25.11 35.62
CA ASN A 841 10.70 25.52 36.91
C ASN A 841 11.12 27.00 36.92
N ILE A 842 11.84 27.44 35.88
CA ILE A 842 12.25 28.85 35.75
C ILE A 842 11.03 29.75 35.61
N GLY A 843 10.08 29.37 34.76
CA GLY A 843 8.87 30.14 34.51
C GLY A 843 8.00 30.28 35.76
N CYS A 844 7.69 29.16 36.44
CA CYS A 844 6.92 29.15 37.68
C CYS A 844 7.61 29.98 38.79
N GLY A 845 8.94 29.94 38.88
CA GLY A 845 9.72 30.78 39.79
C GLY A 845 9.55 32.28 39.51
N ILE A 846 9.69 32.68 38.24
CA ILE A 846 9.45 34.07 37.81
C ILE A 846 8.01 34.49 38.11
N SER A 847 7.03 33.64 37.75
CA SER A 847 5.61 33.90 37.95
C SER A 847 5.23 34.02 39.43
N ALA A 848 5.82 33.22 40.31
CA ALA A 848 5.63 33.33 41.75
C ALA A 848 6.13 34.69 42.29
N ILE A 849 7.33 35.13 41.89
CA ILE A 849 7.89 36.43 42.29
C ILE A 849 6.96 37.58 41.86
N PHE A 850 6.51 37.59 40.61
CA PHE A 850 5.66 38.65 40.10
C PHE A 850 4.21 38.59 40.60
N SER A 851 3.69 37.40 40.93
CA SER A 851 2.41 37.24 41.61
C SER A 851 2.47 37.76 43.05
N ALA A 852 3.57 37.50 43.77
CA ALA A 852 3.82 38.07 45.09
C ALA A 852 3.98 39.59 45.03
N ALA A 853 4.69 40.14 44.04
CA ALA A 853 4.84 41.58 43.85
C ALA A 853 3.50 42.27 43.54
N THR A 854 2.64 41.62 42.73
CA THR A 854 1.25 42.04 42.50
C THR A 854 0.48 42.05 43.82
N LEU A 855 0.47 40.95 44.57
CA LEU A 855 -0.25 40.86 45.83
C LEU A 855 0.22 41.91 46.85
N LEU A 856 1.53 42.04 47.04
CA LEU A 856 2.13 43.02 47.95
C LEU A 856 1.72 44.45 47.58
N THR A 857 1.73 44.79 46.30
CA THR A 857 1.30 46.11 45.82
C THR A 857 -0.17 46.38 46.18
N TYR A 858 -1.07 45.43 45.90
CA TYR A 858 -2.50 45.63 46.14
C TYR A 858 -2.89 45.54 47.63
N VAL A 859 -2.09 44.85 48.45
CA VAL A 859 -2.25 44.81 49.92
C VAL A 859 -1.74 46.09 50.58
N ALA A 860 -0.56 46.58 50.17
CA ALA A 860 0.09 47.74 50.79
C ALA A 860 -0.68 49.05 50.58
N PHE A 861 -1.38 49.19 49.46
CA PHE A 861 -2.11 50.42 49.14
C PHE A 861 -3.62 50.26 49.32
N GLU A 862 -4.15 50.77 50.44
CA GLU A 862 -5.58 50.67 50.78
C GLU A 862 -6.50 51.22 49.68
N LYS A 863 -6.08 52.29 48.99
CA LYS A 863 -6.84 52.90 47.88
C LYS A 863 -7.09 51.92 46.73
N LEU A 864 -6.16 51.02 46.42
CA LEU A 864 -6.32 50.03 45.36
C LEU A 864 -7.21 48.85 45.78
N ARG A 865 -7.23 48.53 47.08
CA ARG A 865 -8.02 47.43 47.64
C ARG A 865 -9.53 47.70 47.64
N ARG A 866 -9.97 48.94 47.44
CA ARG A 866 -11.40 49.30 47.48
C ARG A 866 -12.18 48.78 46.28
N ASP A 867 -11.53 48.66 45.12
CA ASP A 867 -12.15 48.23 43.86
C ASP A 867 -12.46 46.72 43.84
N TYR A 868 -13.64 46.33 43.36
CA TYR A 868 -14.00 44.91 43.21
C TYR A 868 -13.06 44.12 42.27
N PRO A 869 -12.69 44.61 41.06
CA PRO A 869 -11.73 43.92 40.20
C PRO A 869 -10.38 43.68 40.89
N SER A 870 -9.91 44.66 41.67
CA SER A 870 -8.64 44.53 42.41
C SER A 870 -8.74 43.44 43.48
N LYS A 871 -9.88 43.30 44.19
CA LYS A 871 -10.10 42.22 45.16
C LYS A 871 -10.15 40.85 44.50
N ILE A 872 -10.79 40.72 43.33
CA ILE A 872 -10.83 39.46 42.58
C ILE A 872 -9.42 39.11 42.08
N LEU A 873 -8.70 40.08 41.50
CA LEU A 873 -7.32 39.91 41.07
C LEU A 873 -6.38 39.51 42.22
N MET A 874 -6.55 40.08 43.43
CA MET A 874 -5.78 39.66 44.60
C MET A 874 -6.02 38.19 44.95
N ASN A 875 -7.26 37.71 44.89
CA ASN A 875 -7.57 36.29 45.15
C ASN A 875 -7.01 35.38 44.05
N LEU A 876 -7.13 35.77 42.77
CA LEU A 876 -6.54 35.05 41.65
C LEU A 876 -5.01 34.98 41.76
N SER A 877 -4.34 36.09 42.07
CA SER A 877 -2.89 36.13 42.30
C SER A 877 -2.47 35.33 43.53
N THR A 878 -3.33 35.21 44.55
CA THR A 878 -3.08 34.36 45.72
C THR A 878 -3.15 32.88 45.35
N ALA A 879 -4.18 32.46 44.60
CA ALA A 879 -4.30 31.09 44.12
C ALA A 879 -3.12 30.69 43.21
N LEU A 880 -2.76 31.55 42.25
CA LEU A 880 -1.61 31.35 41.36
C LEU A 880 -0.28 31.31 42.13
N LEU A 881 -0.09 32.15 43.15
CA LEU A 881 1.12 32.14 43.95
C LEU A 881 1.30 30.80 44.68
N PHE A 882 0.26 30.33 45.37
CA PHE A 882 0.33 29.06 46.09
C PHE A 882 0.45 27.86 45.15
N LEU A 883 -0.22 27.87 44.00
CA LEU A 883 -0.06 26.84 42.97
C LEU A 883 1.40 26.74 42.50
N ASN A 884 2.02 27.87 42.13
CA ASN A 884 3.41 27.88 41.66
C ASN A 884 4.41 27.50 42.78
N LEU A 885 4.18 27.96 44.02
CA LEU A 885 5.06 27.62 45.15
C LEU A 885 4.97 26.14 45.50
N LEU A 886 3.77 25.58 45.59
CA LEU A 886 3.59 24.15 45.87
C LEU A 886 4.19 23.31 44.73
N PHE A 887 4.03 23.73 43.47
CA PHE A 887 4.59 22.99 42.33
C PHE A 887 6.13 22.95 42.37
N LEU A 888 6.77 24.06 42.74
CA LEU A 888 8.24 24.12 42.88
C LEU A 888 8.76 23.37 44.12
N LEU A 889 7.97 23.32 45.19
CA LEU A 889 8.33 22.63 46.44
C LEU A 889 8.06 21.13 46.37
N ASP A 890 7.19 20.69 45.45
CA ASP A 890 6.75 19.30 45.34
C ASP A 890 7.92 18.32 45.24
N GLY A 891 8.84 18.53 44.27
CA GLY A 891 10.02 17.68 44.08
C GLY A 891 11.02 17.70 45.24
N TRP A 892 11.04 18.76 46.05
CA TRP A 892 11.84 18.77 47.29
C TRP A 892 11.15 17.98 48.39
N ILE A 893 9.82 18.01 48.44
CA ILE A 893 9.07 17.37 49.52
C ILE A 893 8.92 15.86 49.29
N THR A 894 8.83 15.42 48.03
CA THR A 894 8.85 14.00 47.66
C THR A 894 10.10 13.28 48.15
N SER A 895 11.24 13.98 48.22
CA SER A 895 12.52 13.49 48.78
C SER A 895 12.45 13.03 50.24
N PHE A 896 11.46 13.46 51.03
CA PHE A 896 11.31 13.01 52.43
C PHE A 896 10.68 11.62 52.57
N HIS A 897 10.20 10.99 51.49
CA HIS A 897 9.64 9.62 51.47
C HIS A 897 8.46 9.38 52.44
N VAL A 898 7.67 10.42 52.77
CA VAL A 898 6.48 10.29 53.63
C VAL A 898 5.20 10.35 52.77
N ASP A 899 4.49 9.23 52.66
CA ASP A 899 3.30 9.10 51.79
C ASP A 899 2.15 10.04 52.19
N GLY A 900 1.95 10.28 53.48
CA GLY A 900 0.93 11.21 53.98
C GLY A 900 1.22 12.67 53.59
N LEU A 901 2.50 13.05 53.54
CA LEU A 901 2.91 14.39 53.13
C LEU A 901 2.73 14.58 51.61
N CYS A 902 3.07 13.55 50.83
CA CYS A 902 2.83 13.51 49.40
C CYS A 902 1.34 13.66 49.05
N THR A 903 0.48 12.90 49.74
CA THR A 903 -0.98 12.97 49.61
C THR A 903 -1.50 14.38 49.90
N ALA A 904 -1.01 15.02 50.97
CA ALA A 904 -1.42 16.36 51.34
C ALA A 904 -1.04 17.40 50.28
N ILE A 905 0.16 17.30 49.70
CA ILE A 905 0.64 18.24 48.68
C ILE A 905 -0.09 18.05 47.36
N ALA A 906 -0.28 16.81 46.92
CA ALA A 906 -1.06 16.50 45.73
C ALA A 906 -2.50 17.04 45.84
N ALA A 907 -3.14 16.88 47.01
CA ALA A 907 -4.47 17.43 47.28
C ALA A 907 -4.49 18.97 47.30
N LEU A 908 -3.47 19.60 47.89
CA LEU A 908 -3.34 21.06 47.91
C LEU A 908 -3.08 21.62 46.50
N LEU A 909 -2.21 21.00 45.71
CA LEU A 909 -1.98 21.39 44.34
C LEU A 909 -3.24 21.26 43.49
N HIS A 910 -3.97 20.14 43.62
CA HIS A 910 -5.26 19.94 42.97
C HIS A 910 -6.24 21.05 43.37
N PHE A 911 -6.35 21.38 44.66
CA PHE A 911 -7.19 22.48 45.16
C PHE A 911 -6.82 23.84 44.55
N PHE A 912 -5.54 24.23 44.57
CA PHE A 912 -5.11 25.54 44.06
C PHE A 912 -5.19 25.63 42.53
N LEU A 913 -5.07 24.50 41.82
CA LEU A 913 -5.32 24.44 40.38
C LEU A 913 -6.80 24.74 40.07
N LEU A 914 -7.73 24.04 40.73
CA LEU A 914 -9.17 24.31 40.55
C LEU A 914 -9.55 25.73 41.01
N ALA A 915 -8.98 26.21 42.11
CA ALA A 915 -9.20 27.57 42.60
C ALA A 915 -8.72 28.62 41.60
N THR A 916 -7.61 28.36 40.91
CA THR A 916 -7.10 29.24 39.87
C THR A 916 -8.11 29.32 38.71
N PHE A 917 -8.66 28.20 38.24
CA PHE A 917 -9.68 28.21 37.18
C PHE A 917 -11.00 28.86 37.61
N THR A 918 -11.47 28.64 38.84
CA THR A 918 -12.68 29.30 39.35
C THR A 918 -12.52 30.80 39.45
N TRP A 919 -11.37 31.28 39.94
CA TRP A 919 -11.12 32.72 40.04
C TRP A 919 -10.98 33.38 38.66
N MET A 920 -10.43 32.69 37.66
CA MET A 920 -10.46 33.18 36.27
C MET A 920 -11.89 33.27 35.72
N GLY A 921 -12.74 32.26 36.00
CA GLY A 921 -14.15 32.29 35.60
C GLY A 921 -14.98 33.34 36.32
N LEU A 922 -14.73 33.56 37.61
CA LEU A 922 -15.37 34.64 38.37
C LEU A 922 -14.95 36.02 37.85
N GLU A 923 -13.70 36.20 37.43
CA GLU A 923 -13.27 37.44 36.76
C GLU A 923 -14.00 37.62 35.42
N ALA A 924 -14.18 36.56 34.64
CA ALA A 924 -14.95 36.59 33.39
C ALA A 924 -16.42 37.02 33.62
N ILE A 925 -17.07 36.46 34.64
CA ILE A 925 -18.43 36.81 35.04
C ILE A 925 -18.49 38.25 35.56
N HIS A 926 -17.50 38.69 36.34
CA HIS A 926 -17.43 40.06 36.82
C HIS A 926 -17.33 41.06 35.66
N MET A 927 -16.46 40.78 34.68
CA MET A 927 -16.32 41.59 33.47
C MET A 927 -17.63 41.69 32.70
N TYR A 928 -18.38 40.60 32.57
CA TYR A 928 -19.68 40.59 31.91
C TYR A 928 -20.73 41.44 32.64
N ILE A 929 -20.83 41.30 33.96
CA ILE A 929 -21.75 42.12 34.76
C ILE A 929 -21.38 43.61 34.62
N ALA A 930 -20.09 43.94 34.62
CA ALA A 930 -19.62 45.31 34.52
C ALA A 930 -19.80 45.95 33.14
N LEU A 931 -19.69 45.18 32.05
CA LEU A 931 -19.68 45.70 30.67
C LEU A 931 -21.00 45.52 29.92
N VAL A 932 -21.72 44.42 30.17
CA VAL A 932 -22.95 44.04 29.45
C VAL A 932 -24.19 44.38 30.27
N LYS A 933 -24.22 43.98 31.53
CA LYS A 933 -25.36 44.22 32.44
C LYS A 933 -25.24 45.57 33.16
N VAL A 934 -25.21 46.66 32.37
CA VAL A 934 -24.84 48.02 32.85
C VAL A 934 -25.94 48.70 33.69
N PHE A 935 -27.14 48.11 33.81
CA PHE A 935 -28.25 48.70 34.58
C PHE A 935 -28.65 47.84 35.80
N ASN A 936 -28.47 48.41 37.00
CA ASN A 936 -29.13 48.06 38.27
C ASN A 936 -28.85 46.68 38.92
N THR A 937 -27.63 46.14 38.82
CA THR A 937 -27.20 44.96 39.59
C THR A 937 -26.40 45.31 40.85
N TYR A 938 -27.06 45.81 41.90
CA TYR A 938 -26.45 45.88 43.24
C TYR A 938 -26.55 44.51 43.92
N ILE A 939 -25.42 43.81 44.05
CA ILE A 939 -25.36 42.52 44.75
C ILE A 939 -24.83 42.76 46.16
N ARG A 940 -25.70 42.62 47.18
CA ARG A 940 -25.31 42.74 48.59
C ARG A 940 -24.26 41.69 48.94
N ARG A 941 -23.17 42.12 49.61
CA ARG A 941 -22.00 41.29 49.96
C ARG A 941 -21.39 40.56 48.75
N TYR A 942 -21.24 41.26 47.63
CA TYR A 942 -20.73 40.72 46.35
C TYR A 942 -19.45 39.89 46.49
N ILE A 943 -18.40 40.47 47.08
CA ILE A 943 -17.10 39.78 47.21
C ILE A 943 -17.16 38.54 48.11
N LEU A 944 -18.00 38.54 49.15
CA LEU A 944 -18.17 37.38 50.03
C LEU A 944 -18.76 36.19 49.26
N LYS A 945 -19.76 36.43 48.42
CA LYS A 945 -20.35 35.37 47.56
C LYS A 945 -19.33 34.82 46.57
N PHE A 946 -18.53 35.70 45.98
CA PHE A 946 -17.46 35.31 45.06
C PHE A 946 -16.38 34.49 45.78
N CYS A 947 -16.01 34.84 47.01
CA CYS A 947 -15.09 34.03 47.82
C CYS A 947 -15.67 32.66 48.19
N ILE A 948 -16.97 32.57 48.54
CA ILE A 948 -17.64 31.29 48.81
C ILE A 948 -17.58 30.38 47.58
N ILE A 949 -17.82 30.92 46.39
CA ILE A 949 -17.78 30.14 45.14
C ILE A 949 -16.32 29.82 44.76
N GLY A 950 -15.45 30.82 44.76
CA GLY A 950 -14.07 30.73 44.27
C GLY A 950 -13.21 29.77 45.08
N TRP A 951 -13.35 29.76 46.40
CA TRP A 951 -12.63 28.84 47.29
C TRP A 951 -13.45 27.61 47.70
N GLY A 952 -14.77 27.74 47.80
CA GLY A 952 -15.63 26.65 48.26
C GLY A 952 -15.92 25.58 47.21
N LEU A 953 -16.09 25.95 45.93
CA LEU A 953 -16.34 24.97 44.86
C LEU A 953 -15.12 24.03 44.66
N PRO A 954 -13.86 24.52 44.57
CA PRO A 954 -12.68 23.66 44.56
C PRO A 954 -12.55 22.80 45.82
N ALA A 955 -12.82 23.37 47.00
CA ALA A 955 -12.74 22.64 48.27
C ALA A 955 -13.74 21.48 48.31
N LEU A 956 -14.96 21.69 47.81
CA LEU A 956 -15.98 20.66 47.73
C LEU A 956 -15.54 19.50 46.83
N VAL A 957 -15.02 19.80 45.63
CA VAL A 957 -14.54 18.78 44.68
C VAL A 957 -13.40 17.97 45.31
N VAL A 958 -12.38 18.63 45.86
CA VAL A 958 -11.24 17.94 46.49
C VAL A 958 -11.67 17.14 47.73
N SER A 959 -12.63 17.63 48.51
CA SER A 959 -13.17 16.90 49.68
C SER A 959 -13.92 15.63 49.26
N ILE A 960 -14.70 15.67 48.17
CA ILE A 960 -15.37 14.49 47.61
C ILE A 960 -14.33 13.46 47.15
N VAL A 961 -13.26 13.92 46.50
CA VAL A 961 -12.16 13.05 46.06
C VAL A 961 -11.44 12.41 47.24
N LEU A 962 -11.14 13.17 48.30
CA LEU A 962 -10.54 12.66 49.53
C LEU A 962 -11.46 11.70 50.31
N ALA A 963 -12.77 11.77 50.08
CA ALA A 963 -13.77 10.86 50.67
C ALA A 963 -14.05 9.61 49.81
N SER A 964 -13.62 9.60 48.55
CA SER A 964 -13.89 8.54 47.57
C SER A 964 -12.74 7.53 47.53
N ARG A 965 -12.92 6.37 48.19
CA ARG A 965 -11.97 5.23 48.26
C ARG A 965 -10.63 5.52 48.98
N ASN A 966 -9.80 4.49 49.17
CA ASN A 966 -8.55 4.55 49.95
C ASN A 966 -7.66 5.73 49.50
N GLN A 967 -7.32 6.63 50.42
CA GLN A 967 -6.60 7.89 50.14
C GLN A 967 -5.27 7.68 49.40
N ASN A 968 -4.58 6.58 49.70
CA ASN A 968 -3.29 6.20 49.11
C ASN A 968 -3.41 5.64 47.68
N GLU A 969 -4.62 5.36 47.19
CA GLU A 969 -4.87 4.92 45.81
C GLU A 969 -5.15 6.10 44.86
N VAL A 970 -5.68 7.20 45.40
CA VAL A 970 -6.16 8.36 44.62
C VAL A 970 -5.06 9.40 44.41
N TYR A 971 -4.39 9.80 45.49
CA TYR A 971 -3.23 10.70 45.44
C TYR A 971 -1.97 9.90 45.78
N GLY A 972 -0.89 10.13 45.05
CA GLY A 972 0.35 9.38 45.28
C GLY A 972 1.51 9.91 44.48
N LYS A 973 2.63 9.19 44.57
CA LYS A 973 3.85 9.51 43.83
C LYS A 973 3.72 9.06 42.37
N GLU A 974 4.09 9.95 41.47
CA GLU A 974 4.16 9.75 40.02
C GLU A 974 5.57 10.13 39.55
N SER A 975 6.19 9.29 38.71
CA SER A 975 7.57 9.51 38.24
C SER A 975 7.54 10.30 36.94
N TYR A 976 8.05 11.54 36.94
CA TYR A 976 8.08 12.37 35.74
C TYR A 976 9.46 12.33 35.07
N GLY A 977 9.61 11.51 34.02
CA GLY A 977 10.88 11.36 33.29
C GLY A 977 11.79 10.26 33.84
N LYS A 978 12.69 9.75 32.98
CA LYS A 978 13.38 8.46 33.13
C LYS A 978 14.78 8.52 33.76
N GLU A 979 15.18 9.61 34.39
CA GLU A 979 16.47 9.67 35.12
C GLU A 979 16.23 9.82 36.62
N GLN A 980 16.92 8.99 37.40
CA GLN A 980 16.89 8.93 38.86
C GLN A 980 16.86 10.33 39.49
N GLY A 981 15.73 10.73 40.10
CA GLY A 981 15.71 11.90 40.98
C GLY A 981 14.37 12.57 41.26
N ASP A 982 13.46 12.66 40.29
CA ASP A 982 12.31 13.58 40.40
C ASP A 982 10.97 12.83 40.55
N GLU A 983 10.75 12.24 41.73
CA GLU A 983 9.41 11.81 42.14
C GLU A 983 8.53 13.07 42.33
N PHE A 984 7.31 13.07 41.79
CA PHE A 984 6.34 14.17 41.89
C PHE A 984 5.04 13.67 42.54
N CYS A 985 4.40 14.45 43.40
CA CYS A 985 3.16 14.07 44.07
C CYS A 985 1.93 14.58 43.33
N TRP A 986 1.16 13.65 42.75
CA TRP A 986 -0.02 13.98 41.95
C TRP A 986 -1.18 12.98 42.08
N ILE A 987 -2.24 13.22 41.31
CA ILE A 987 -3.41 12.34 41.21
C ILE A 987 -3.02 11.12 40.39
N LYS A 988 -3.03 9.94 41.02
CA LYS A 988 -2.66 8.66 40.39
C LYS A 988 -3.82 8.01 39.64
N ASP A 989 -5.05 8.20 40.12
CA ASP A 989 -6.23 7.61 39.49
C ASP A 989 -6.60 8.38 38.21
N PRO A 990 -6.54 7.74 37.02
CA PRO A 990 -6.79 8.42 35.76
C PRO A 990 -8.25 8.88 35.64
N VAL A 991 -9.22 8.12 36.16
CA VAL A 991 -10.64 8.48 36.09
C VAL A 991 -10.89 9.75 36.88
N ILE A 992 -10.31 9.85 38.08
CA ILE A 992 -10.42 11.05 38.91
C ILE A 992 -9.74 12.23 38.22
N PHE A 993 -8.54 12.06 37.67
CA PHE A 993 -7.87 13.10 36.90
C PHE A 993 -8.74 13.63 35.73
N TYR A 994 -9.32 12.74 34.92
CA TYR A 994 -10.17 13.16 33.80
C TYR A 994 -11.44 13.87 34.23
N VAL A 995 -12.10 13.39 35.29
CA VAL A 995 -13.37 13.97 35.76
C VAL A 995 -13.14 15.30 36.49
N THR A 996 -12.20 15.35 37.43
CA THR A 996 -12.03 16.48 38.35
C THR A 996 -11.07 17.54 37.85
N CYS A 997 -10.05 17.17 37.05
CA CYS A 997 -9.13 18.14 36.45
C CYS A 997 -9.55 18.49 35.03
N ALA A 998 -9.56 17.52 34.10
CA ALA A 998 -9.79 17.81 32.68
C ALA A 998 -11.24 18.25 32.39
N GLY A 999 -12.23 17.56 32.95
CA GLY A 999 -13.65 17.91 32.81
C GLY A 999 -13.99 19.27 33.45
N TYR A 1000 -13.49 19.52 34.65
CA TYR A 1000 -13.66 20.79 35.35
C TYR A 1000 -13.00 21.96 34.60
N PHE A 1001 -11.77 21.76 34.12
CA PHE A 1001 -11.06 22.70 33.27
C PHE A 1001 -11.84 22.97 31.99
N GLY A 1002 -12.32 21.94 31.29
CA GLY A 1002 -13.12 22.10 30.06
C GLY A 1002 -14.36 22.96 30.29
N LEU A 1003 -15.13 22.67 31.34
CA LEU A 1003 -16.32 23.44 31.68
C LEU A 1003 -16.00 24.92 31.95
N MET A 1004 -14.98 25.19 32.76
CA MET A 1004 -14.56 26.57 33.09
C MET A 1004 -13.94 27.30 31.88
N PHE A 1005 -13.16 26.59 31.06
CA PHE A 1005 -12.53 27.14 29.86
C PHE A 1005 -13.56 27.56 28.83
N PHE A 1006 -14.55 26.72 28.52
CA PHE A 1006 -15.62 27.08 27.59
C PHE A 1006 -16.46 28.26 28.09
N LEU A 1007 -16.72 28.33 29.40
CA LEU A 1007 -17.34 29.50 30.01
C LEU A 1007 -16.47 30.74 29.78
N ASN A 1008 -15.17 30.67 30.06
CA ASN A 1008 -14.24 31.80 29.87
C ASN A 1008 -14.15 32.25 28.41
N VAL A 1009 -14.12 31.32 27.46
CA VAL A 1009 -14.12 31.59 26.01
C VAL A 1009 -15.40 32.33 25.61
N ALA A 1010 -16.57 31.84 26.04
CA ALA A 1010 -17.85 32.48 25.75
C ALA A 1010 -17.91 33.90 26.33
N MET A 1011 -17.47 34.09 27.58
CA MET A 1011 -17.42 35.41 28.22
C MET A 1011 -16.40 36.33 27.54
N PHE A 1012 -15.24 35.81 27.12
CA PHE A 1012 -14.21 36.56 26.39
C PHE A 1012 -14.77 37.11 25.07
N ILE A 1013 -15.48 36.28 24.29
CA ILE A 1013 -16.10 36.71 23.02
C ILE A 1013 -17.11 37.82 23.27
N VAL A 1014 -18.01 37.65 24.24
CA VAL A 1014 -19.04 38.67 24.58
C VAL A 1014 -18.39 39.98 25.02
N VAL A 1015 -17.38 39.91 25.87
CA VAL A 1015 -16.62 41.08 26.35
C VAL A 1015 -15.90 41.78 25.20
N MET A 1016 -15.28 41.03 24.28
CA MET A 1016 -14.62 41.60 23.10
C MET A 1016 -15.59 42.30 22.17
N VAL A 1017 -16.75 41.70 21.89
CA VAL A 1017 -17.81 42.33 21.08
C VAL A 1017 -18.28 43.64 21.72
N GLN A 1018 -18.48 43.65 23.04
CA GLN A 1018 -18.90 44.84 23.79
C GLN A 1018 -17.82 45.96 23.79
N ILE A 1019 -16.53 45.61 23.89
CA ILE A 1019 -15.41 46.56 23.85
C ILE A 1019 -15.25 47.17 22.44
N CYS A 1020 -15.35 46.34 21.39
CA CYS A 1020 -15.37 46.81 20.01
C CYS A 1020 -16.58 47.71 19.71
N GLY A 1021 -17.75 47.35 20.24
CA GLY A 1021 -18.99 48.14 20.09
C GLY A 1021 -18.97 49.49 20.84
N ARG A 1022 -18.30 49.59 21.99
CA ARG A 1022 -18.17 50.85 22.76
C ARG A 1022 -17.19 51.85 22.15
N ASN A 1023 -16.15 51.38 21.47
CA ASN A 1023 -15.11 52.25 20.90
C ASN A 1023 -15.58 53.02 19.65
N GLY A 1024 -16.65 52.55 18.97
CA GLY A 1024 -17.20 53.19 17.77
C GLY A 1024 -17.92 54.53 17.99
N LYS A 1025 -18.16 54.98 19.24
CA LYS A 1025 -18.95 56.20 19.53
C LYS A 1025 -18.16 57.38 20.09
N ARG A 1026 -16.85 57.29 20.38
CA ARG A 1026 -16.04 58.42 20.90
C ARG A 1026 -14.54 58.18 20.73
N SER A 1027 -13.90 58.70 19.68
CA SER A 1027 -12.44 58.89 19.67
C SER A 1027 -11.97 59.73 18.47
N SER A 1028 -11.44 60.93 18.70
CA SER A 1028 -10.64 61.68 17.72
C SER A 1028 -9.16 61.25 17.79
N ARG A 1029 -8.86 59.98 17.50
CA ARG A 1029 -7.49 59.41 17.60
C ARG A 1029 -7.05 58.76 16.30
N THR A 1030 -5.73 58.66 16.11
CA THR A 1030 -5.11 58.07 14.91
C THR A 1030 -5.29 56.54 14.88
N LEU A 1031 -5.43 55.96 13.66
CA LEU A 1031 -5.62 54.52 13.44
C LEU A 1031 -4.58 53.64 14.17
N ARG A 1032 -3.30 54.08 14.19
CA ARG A 1032 -2.21 53.37 14.87
C ARG A 1032 -2.38 53.31 16.39
N GLU A 1033 -2.86 54.39 16.99
CA GLU A 1033 -3.12 54.45 18.44
C GLU A 1033 -4.34 53.60 18.83
N GLU A 1034 -5.35 53.56 17.96
CA GLU A 1034 -6.55 52.73 18.13
C GLU A 1034 -6.19 51.23 18.07
N VAL A 1035 -5.41 50.81 17.06
CA VAL A 1035 -4.95 49.43 16.89
C VAL A 1035 -4.06 48.99 18.05
N LEU A 1036 -3.10 49.83 18.48
CA LEU A 1036 -2.19 49.47 19.57
C LEU A 1036 -2.90 49.41 20.93
N ARG A 1037 -3.93 50.23 21.15
CA ARG A 1037 -4.81 50.17 22.32
C ARG A 1037 -5.66 48.89 22.32
N ASN A 1038 -6.23 48.54 21.18
CA ASN A 1038 -7.05 47.33 21.03
C ASN A 1038 -6.21 46.06 21.19
N LEU A 1039 -5.04 45.97 20.56
CA LEU A 1039 -4.09 44.86 20.74
C LEU A 1039 -3.65 44.71 22.19
N ARG A 1040 -3.32 45.82 22.87
CA ARG A 1040 -2.99 45.81 24.31
C ARG A 1040 -4.16 45.27 25.14
N SER A 1041 -5.39 45.66 24.83
CA SER A 1041 -6.58 45.17 25.52
C SER A 1041 -6.80 43.68 25.29
N VAL A 1042 -6.63 43.19 24.06
CA VAL A 1042 -6.77 41.78 23.71
C VAL A 1042 -5.74 40.94 24.44
N VAL A 1043 -4.46 41.27 24.32
CA VAL A 1043 -3.37 40.52 24.97
C VAL A 1043 -3.56 40.51 26.49
N SER A 1044 -3.89 41.64 27.11
CA SER A 1044 -4.17 41.74 28.54
C SER A 1044 -5.30 40.80 28.99
N LEU A 1045 -6.38 40.72 28.21
CA LEU A 1045 -7.55 39.91 28.54
C LEU A 1045 -7.32 38.41 28.30
N THR A 1046 -6.53 38.05 27.29
CA THR A 1046 -6.16 36.65 27.01
C THR A 1046 -5.47 35.99 28.20
N PHE A 1047 -4.54 36.67 28.86
CA PHE A 1047 -3.83 36.15 30.04
C PHE A 1047 -4.65 36.23 31.34
N LEU A 1048 -5.49 37.26 31.49
CA LEU A 1048 -6.36 37.41 32.65
C LEU A 1048 -7.43 36.31 32.72
N LEU A 1049 -7.98 35.93 31.57
CA LEU A 1049 -9.08 34.95 31.47
C LEU A 1049 -8.59 33.51 31.20
N GLY A 1050 -7.28 33.29 31.13
CA GLY A 1050 -6.69 31.95 31.02
C GLY A 1050 -6.83 31.30 29.65
N MET A 1051 -6.98 32.08 28.58
CA MET A 1051 -7.18 31.53 27.23
C MET A 1051 -5.97 30.72 26.73
N THR A 1052 -4.77 31.00 27.25
CA THR A 1052 -3.53 30.27 26.94
C THR A 1052 -3.51 28.83 27.46
N TRP A 1053 -4.36 28.50 28.43
CA TRP A 1053 -4.53 27.11 28.87
C TRP A 1053 -5.18 26.23 27.81
N GLY A 1054 -5.82 26.81 26.79
CA GLY A 1054 -6.41 26.07 25.67
C GLY A 1054 -5.39 25.26 24.86
N PHE A 1055 -4.09 25.60 24.93
CA PHE A 1055 -3.03 24.79 24.32
C PHE A 1055 -2.95 23.38 24.94
N ALA A 1056 -3.44 23.19 26.16
CA ALA A 1056 -3.49 21.87 26.81
C ALA A 1056 -4.36 20.86 26.04
N PHE A 1057 -5.43 21.29 25.35
CA PHE A 1057 -6.26 20.37 24.55
C PHE A 1057 -5.53 19.83 23.30
N PHE A 1058 -4.66 20.65 22.72
CA PHE A 1058 -3.91 20.29 21.51
C PHE A 1058 -2.58 19.58 21.82
N ALA A 1059 -2.17 19.55 23.09
CA ALA A 1059 -1.01 18.82 23.59
C ALA A 1059 -1.22 17.28 23.66
N TRP A 1060 -2.36 16.76 23.18
CA TRP A 1060 -2.72 15.34 23.29
C TRP A 1060 -2.75 14.63 21.93
N GLY A 1061 -2.57 15.37 20.83
CA GLY A 1061 -2.69 14.88 19.45
C GLY A 1061 -1.35 14.78 18.70
N PRO A 1062 -1.36 14.58 17.36
CA PRO A 1062 -0.15 14.41 16.55
C PRO A 1062 0.77 15.65 16.50
N LEU A 1063 0.29 16.81 17.00
CA LEU A 1063 1.07 18.04 17.17
C LEU A 1063 1.49 18.29 18.63
N ASN A 1064 1.54 17.24 19.47
CA ASN A 1064 1.77 17.36 20.91
C ASN A 1064 2.99 18.25 21.27
N VAL A 1065 4.17 17.94 20.72
CA VAL A 1065 5.44 18.59 21.08
C VAL A 1065 5.39 20.13 21.01
N PRO A 1066 5.06 20.78 19.88
CA PRO A 1066 5.00 22.24 19.80
C PRO A 1066 3.94 22.84 20.74
N PHE A 1067 2.79 22.19 20.91
CA PHE A 1067 1.74 22.69 21.80
C PHE A 1067 2.10 22.54 23.29
N MET A 1068 2.88 21.54 23.68
CA MET A 1068 3.43 21.43 25.05
C MET A 1068 4.45 22.52 25.37
N TYR A 1069 5.32 22.89 24.42
CA TYR A 1069 6.23 24.03 24.60
C TYR A 1069 5.47 25.34 24.76
N LEU A 1070 4.47 25.59 23.90
CA LEU A 1070 3.62 26.79 24.00
C LEU A 1070 2.84 26.82 25.31
N PHE A 1071 2.23 25.69 25.69
CA PHE A 1071 1.53 25.54 26.96
C PHE A 1071 2.46 25.87 28.14
N SER A 1072 3.63 25.24 28.20
CA SER A 1072 4.56 25.39 29.32
C SER A 1072 5.12 26.81 29.41
N ILE A 1073 5.47 27.45 28.29
CA ILE A 1073 5.97 28.84 28.29
C ILE A 1073 4.89 29.83 28.75
N PHE A 1074 3.69 29.77 28.16
CA PHE A 1074 2.65 30.75 28.49
C PHE A 1074 2.03 30.54 29.86
N ASN A 1075 1.88 29.28 30.28
CA ASN A 1075 1.33 28.95 31.58
C ASN A 1075 2.31 29.31 32.71
N SER A 1076 3.57 28.89 32.59
CA SER A 1076 4.59 29.18 33.60
C SER A 1076 4.86 30.68 33.75
N LEU A 1077 4.63 31.51 32.72
CA LEU A 1077 4.79 32.97 32.77
C LEU A 1077 3.50 33.76 33.05
N GLN A 1078 2.38 33.11 33.37
CA GLN A 1078 1.09 33.79 33.51
C GLN A 1078 1.12 34.91 34.57
N GLY A 1079 1.76 34.69 35.72
CA GLY A 1079 1.88 35.69 36.79
C GLY A 1079 2.69 36.93 36.39
N LEU A 1080 3.69 36.77 35.52
CA LEU A 1080 4.46 37.89 34.95
C LEU A 1080 3.57 38.77 34.07
N PHE A 1081 2.80 38.17 33.15
CA PHE A 1081 1.90 38.92 32.27
C PHE A 1081 0.81 39.65 33.05
N ILE A 1082 0.26 39.02 34.09
CA ILE A 1082 -0.69 39.66 35.01
C ILE A 1082 -0.06 40.88 35.68
N PHE A 1083 1.17 40.76 36.22
CA PHE A 1083 1.87 41.89 36.81
C PHE A 1083 2.12 43.02 35.79
N ILE A 1084 2.59 42.70 34.58
CA ILE A 1084 2.85 43.71 33.55
C ILE A 1084 1.57 44.48 33.23
N PHE A 1085 0.50 43.81 32.83
CA PHE A 1085 -0.69 44.48 32.31
C PHE A 1085 -1.60 45.05 33.40
N HIS A 1086 -1.76 44.35 34.53
CA HIS A 1086 -2.73 44.69 35.57
C HIS A 1086 -2.11 45.32 36.83
N CYS A 1087 -0.78 45.36 36.95
CA CYS A 1087 -0.08 46.08 38.00
C CYS A 1087 0.78 47.21 37.42
N ALA A 1088 1.90 46.89 36.76
CA ALA A 1088 2.91 47.86 36.32
C ALA A 1088 2.38 48.84 35.26
N MET A 1089 1.51 48.41 34.34
CA MET A 1089 0.96 49.26 33.29
C MET A 1089 -0.38 49.94 33.66
N LYS A 1090 -0.93 49.66 34.85
CA LYS A 1090 -2.22 50.20 35.29
C LYS A 1090 -2.02 51.60 35.88
N GLU A 1091 -2.71 52.61 35.31
CA GLU A 1091 -2.49 54.02 35.66
C GLU A 1091 -2.69 54.31 37.15
N ASN A 1092 -3.70 53.72 37.79
CA ASN A 1092 -3.98 53.92 39.21
C ASN A 1092 -2.87 53.37 40.11
N VAL A 1093 -2.25 52.26 39.72
CA VAL A 1093 -1.10 51.66 40.43
C VAL A 1093 0.13 52.55 40.24
N GLN A 1094 0.43 52.94 38.99
CA GLN A 1094 1.56 53.82 38.68
C GLN A 1094 1.50 55.14 39.45
N LYS A 1095 0.30 55.73 39.59
CA LYS A 1095 0.08 56.93 40.40
C LYS A 1095 0.42 56.70 41.87
N GLN A 1096 0.00 55.57 42.46
CA GLN A 1096 0.32 55.27 43.86
C GLN A 1096 1.82 54.96 44.07
N TRP A 1097 2.45 54.21 43.15
CA TRP A 1097 3.90 53.99 43.19
C TRP A 1097 4.67 55.30 43.08
N ARG A 1098 4.31 56.19 42.14
CA ARG A 1098 4.94 57.52 42.04
C ARG A 1098 4.70 58.39 43.26
N ARG A 1099 3.60 58.20 43.99
CA ARG A 1099 3.27 58.99 45.19
C ARG A 1099 4.01 58.49 46.43
N HIS A 1100 4.20 57.18 46.59
CA HIS A 1100 4.71 56.59 47.83
C HIS A 1100 6.09 55.92 47.71
N LEU A 1101 6.50 55.47 46.51
CA LEU A 1101 7.78 54.77 46.29
C LEU A 1101 8.82 55.64 45.56
N CYS A 1102 8.42 56.69 44.84
CA CYS A 1102 9.35 57.60 44.16
C CYS A 1102 9.75 58.79 45.04
N CYS A 1103 11.04 59.08 45.13
CA CYS A 1103 11.61 60.25 45.81
C CYS A 1103 12.06 61.34 44.81
N GLY A 1104 12.11 62.60 45.25
CA GLY A 1104 12.59 63.73 44.44
C GLY A 1104 11.62 64.17 43.33
N ARG A 1105 12.15 64.54 42.16
CA ARG A 1105 11.41 65.12 41.01
C ARG A 1105 10.35 64.20 40.39
N PHE A 1106 10.34 62.92 40.77
CA PHE A 1106 9.41 61.92 40.28
C PHE A 1106 8.20 61.68 41.21
N ARG A 1107 8.14 62.34 42.38
CA ARG A 1107 7.03 62.25 43.34
C ARG A 1107 5.84 63.10 42.89
N LEU A 1108 4.65 62.51 42.74
CA LEU A 1108 3.41 63.25 42.48
C LEU A 1108 2.93 63.98 43.75
N ALA A 1109 2.52 65.25 43.63
CA ALA A 1109 2.02 66.06 44.74
C ALA A 1109 0.63 65.59 45.25
N ASP A 1110 0.38 65.73 46.55
CA ASP A 1110 -0.76 65.13 47.24
C ASP A 1110 -2.15 65.66 46.82
N ASN A 1111 -2.22 66.84 46.19
CA ASN A 1111 -3.46 67.58 45.91
C ASN A 1111 -3.88 67.66 44.42
N SER A 1112 -3.56 66.66 43.59
CA SER A 1112 -3.87 66.72 42.15
C SER A 1112 -5.24 66.14 41.72
N ASP A 1113 -6.17 65.87 42.65
CA ASP A 1113 -7.49 65.33 42.31
C ASP A 1113 -8.58 66.40 42.04
N TRP A 1114 -8.26 67.71 42.08
CA TRP A 1114 -9.22 68.78 41.75
C TRP A 1114 -8.73 69.69 40.62
N SER A 1115 -9.13 69.38 39.37
CA SER A 1115 -9.47 70.33 38.28
C SER A 1115 -9.46 69.65 36.90
N LYS A 1116 -10.59 69.05 36.50
CA LYS A 1116 -10.94 68.85 35.07
C LYS A 1116 -12.38 69.27 34.77
N THR A 1117 -12.85 70.30 35.47
CA THR A 1117 -14.00 71.09 35.03
C THR A 1117 -13.63 72.55 35.24
N ALA A 1118 -13.80 73.37 34.19
CA ALA A 1118 -13.49 74.81 34.10
C ALA A 1118 -12.02 75.19 33.80
N THR A 1119 -11.65 75.18 32.50
CA THR A 1119 -11.11 76.34 31.75
C THR A 1119 -10.62 75.87 30.37
N ASN A 1120 -11.55 75.72 29.42
CA ASN A 1120 -11.23 75.98 28.03
C ASN A 1120 -11.58 77.44 27.81
N ILE A 1121 -10.59 78.30 27.58
CA ILE A 1121 -10.62 79.52 26.77
C ILE A 1121 -9.30 80.26 27.03
N ILE A 1122 -8.60 80.61 25.94
CA ILE A 1122 -7.33 81.35 25.80
C ILE A 1122 -6.08 80.49 25.54
N LYS A 1123 -5.89 80.21 24.24
CA LYS A 1123 -4.77 80.68 23.39
C LYS A 1123 -3.31 80.50 23.88
N LYS A 1124 -2.55 79.86 22.99
CA LYS A 1124 -1.17 80.18 22.53
C LYS A 1124 -0.04 80.35 23.57
N SER A 1125 1.09 79.77 23.17
CA SER A 1125 2.45 80.37 23.19
C SER A 1125 3.44 79.72 24.14
N SER A 1126 4.50 79.20 23.51
CA SER A 1126 5.92 79.26 23.91
C SER A 1126 6.36 78.77 25.29
N ASP A 1127 7.26 77.80 25.24
CA ASP A 1127 8.54 77.74 25.97
C ASP A 1127 8.88 78.97 26.82
N ASN A 1128 9.11 78.77 28.12
CA ASN A 1128 10.43 78.88 28.76
C ASN A 1128 10.32 79.06 30.28
N LEU A 1129 11.40 78.63 30.93
CA LEU A 1129 11.96 79.20 32.16
C LEU A 1129 11.42 78.73 33.53
N GLY A 1130 12.37 78.39 34.40
CA GLY A 1130 12.31 78.88 35.78
C GLY A 1130 12.27 77.83 36.89
N LYS A 1131 13.45 77.55 37.45
CA LYS A 1131 13.65 76.94 38.77
C LYS A 1131 13.04 77.79 39.90
N SER A 1132 12.76 77.13 41.04
CA SER A 1132 13.04 77.51 42.46
C SER A 1132 11.84 77.16 43.37
N LEU A 1133 11.99 76.20 44.29
CA LEU A 1133 12.46 76.27 45.69
C LEU A 1133 11.29 76.32 46.70
N SER A 1134 11.22 75.25 47.51
CA SER A 1134 10.91 75.19 48.97
C SER A 1134 9.86 76.14 49.57
N SER A 1135 8.89 75.69 50.36
CA SER A 1135 9.11 75.21 51.74
C SER A 1135 7.76 75.01 52.46
N SER A 1136 7.74 74.14 53.49
CA SER A 1136 6.99 74.22 54.79
C SER A 1136 5.47 74.52 54.78
N SER A 1137 4.57 73.96 55.61
CA SER A 1137 4.61 73.26 56.90
C SER A 1137 3.18 73.29 57.49
N ILE A 1138 2.86 72.39 58.44
CA ILE A 1138 1.83 72.56 59.51
C ILE A 1138 0.35 72.59 59.04
N GLY A 1139 -0.64 71.97 59.68
CA GLY A 1139 -0.76 71.21 60.92
C GLY A 1139 -2.24 70.86 61.14
N SER A 1140 -2.44 69.74 61.84
CA SER A 1140 -3.49 69.46 62.85
C SER A 1140 -5.00 69.75 62.64
N ASN A 1141 -5.76 68.64 62.74
CA ASN A 1141 -6.82 68.35 63.73
C ASN A 1141 -8.32 68.64 63.50
N SER A 1142 -9.06 67.62 63.98
CA SER A 1142 -10.36 67.62 64.71
C SER A 1142 -11.65 67.42 63.88
N THR A 1143 -12.36 66.29 64.08
CA THR A 1143 -13.62 66.05 64.86
C THR A 1143 -14.90 66.41 64.07
N TYR A 1144 -16.10 65.81 64.13
CA TYR A 1144 -16.77 64.69 64.82
C TYR A 1144 -18.21 64.58 64.19
N LEU A 1145 -18.88 63.42 64.35
CA LEU A 1145 -20.33 63.19 64.61
C LEU A 1145 -21.48 63.44 63.56
N THR A 1146 -22.33 62.37 63.42
CA THR A 1146 -23.84 62.29 63.36
C THR A 1146 -24.64 62.91 62.20
N SER A 1147 -25.87 62.53 61.80
CA SER A 1147 -26.83 61.41 62.00
C SER A 1147 -28.14 61.69 61.18
N LYS A 1148 -28.90 60.65 60.76
CA LYS A 1148 -30.39 60.54 60.55
C LYS A 1148 -31.10 61.55 59.57
N SER A 1149 -32.25 61.34 58.90
CA SER A 1149 -33.34 60.33 58.82
C SER A 1149 -34.45 60.77 57.79
N LYS A 1150 -35.26 59.80 57.28
CA LYS A 1150 -36.74 59.82 56.94
C LYS A 1150 -37.29 60.87 55.91
N TYR A 1151 -38.38 60.73 55.11
CA TYR A 1151 -39.58 59.86 54.96
C TYR A 1151 -40.34 60.18 53.62
N SER A 1152 -41.21 59.27 53.11
CA SER A 1152 -42.56 59.48 52.46
C SER A 1152 -42.71 60.27 51.12
N SER A 1153 -43.64 60.05 50.17
CA SER A 1153 -44.89 59.24 49.96
C SER A 1153 -45.32 59.29 48.47
N THR A 1154 -46.04 58.23 48.03
CA THR A 1154 -47.14 58.04 47.02
C THR A 1154 -47.53 59.17 46.02
N THR A 1155 -48.10 58.97 44.81
CA THR A 1155 -49.36 58.25 44.46
C THR A 1155 -49.66 58.28 42.92
N TYR A 1156 -50.41 57.28 42.44
CA TYR A 1156 -51.37 57.21 41.30
C TYR A 1156 -51.00 57.07 39.80
N PHE A 1157 -51.71 56.09 39.22
CA PHE A 1157 -51.78 55.53 37.86
C PHE A 1157 -52.82 56.22 36.97
N LYS A 1158 -52.61 56.24 35.63
CA LYS A 1158 -53.65 55.95 34.61
C LYS A 1158 -53.02 55.55 33.24
N ARG A 1159 -53.84 54.95 32.38
CA ARG A 1159 -53.64 53.86 31.40
C ARG A 1159 -53.57 54.35 29.94
N ASN A 1160 -52.95 53.54 29.04
CA ASN A 1160 -52.99 53.39 27.54
C ASN A 1160 -53.67 54.49 26.67
N SER A 1161 -53.24 54.83 25.45
CA SER A 1161 -52.87 54.04 24.26
C SER A 1161 -52.20 54.91 23.16
N HIS A 1162 -51.66 54.27 22.12
CA HIS A 1162 -51.30 54.75 20.76
C HIS A 1162 -52.15 55.94 20.23
N THR A 1163 -51.71 56.83 19.32
CA THR A 1163 -51.05 56.66 18.01
C THR A 1163 -50.63 58.03 17.43
N ASP A 1164 -49.76 57.99 16.41
CA ASP A 1164 -49.61 58.90 15.25
C ASP A 1164 -48.79 60.21 15.29
N ASN A 1165 -47.78 60.17 14.42
CA ASN A 1165 -47.36 61.12 13.39
C ASN A 1165 -46.92 62.54 13.79
N VAL A 1166 -45.72 62.93 13.34
CA VAL A 1166 -45.50 63.74 12.11
C VAL A 1166 -44.04 64.29 12.11
N PHE A 1167 -43.38 64.08 10.97
CA PHE A 1167 -42.06 64.56 10.46
C PHE A 1167 -40.75 64.03 11.06
#